data_AF-A0A928IWB6-F1
#
_entry.id   AF-A0A928IWB6-F1
#
_cell.length_a   1.000
_cell.length_b   1.000
_cell.length_c   1.000
_cell.angle_alpha   90.00
_cell.angle_beta   90.00
_cell.angle_gamma   90.00
#
_symmetry.space_group_name_H-M   'P 1'
#
loop_
_entity.id
_entity.type
_entity.pdbx_description
1 polymer ?
#
loop_
_entity_poly.entity_id
_entity_poly.type
_entity_poly.pdbx_seq_one_letter_code
_entity_poly.pdbx_strand_id
1 'polypeptide(L)'
;MKKTLIRVFSLVLVMSMLLSCIPFTASAAEYKVAYKNGASSSYKSSKYYQNFQKIQLTGDGRTDTVALALSQMGYHEGSSTSDLSGSSSSNGNYTEYNWNLGSFMTGGYNYEWCATFCSWALFQAGQVPHGTGTKDLCRYHKGEANYIWREVGCSPWVYNLQKAGRWKYSKYYGGSYTPQPGDLIFFRSAAHIGMVVYADSSYVYTIEGNTSDAQGVEPAGGGVFFKSYSLSSSSIDGYGALPYKTNASANKVDYSGANPTPGYWMTNAKKYIYSDAACTVDTGTRIPRFTMIEATAVAPSRKAIKVTYNGVTGYVALNSDRVVQLTSSSTIDPAVQAARDKLQTLVNTVSGISYRDYTDDRLTTLRAKYYDAQVVLSNEDSTVAQYDNAYNALNTAYNNKSANPARGVYITGVNTRVTNGQAVLFTSKFGTITAENASHRWTANMRAKWDDRANGYVVVGVETGIGDETPPITLANDEIFIAVHNWETDVPASESPVPGSEQNYLNSWIPEYGGYKINFNGVNIENGILDIGAYISFEEVDSNVTVDGNIVYKKGYTTRGLYAENGAVLWPDENGVTLTNGFLPLNTAGFDDPGFAGFNANSEEYIADGFASITVDLGGNFEINRMMAHVATKYNSSAGIYAPSVVEFYVSADGSYWHKAGEVTPVDDASVSTMPVTLELSEPVYGKYIQYRFKTNNSWIFVSEVEAYGTESDYDPGYGETDIQKGDIDGNGSINSMDYVMLRRAFFGIFGLSSEAVGDIDGNGSINSMDYVMLRRVFFGIYSL
;
A
#
# COMPACT_ATOMS: atom_id res chain seq x y z
N MET A 1 -3.44 40.46 -32.13
CA MET A 1 -3.55 39.87 -33.48
C MET A 1 -2.20 39.28 -33.87
N LYS A 2 -1.96 38.03 -34.24
CA LYS A 2 -2.74 36.80 -34.38
C LYS A 2 -1.80 35.69 -33.88
N LYS A 3 -2.24 34.86 -32.94
CA LYS A 3 -1.60 33.59 -32.57
C LYS A 3 -2.66 32.50 -32.71
N THR A 4 -2.19 31.26 -32.86
CA THR A 4 -2.95 30.01 -32.78
C THR A 4 -3.54 29.53 -34.12
N LEU A 5 -2.84 28.59 -34.76
CA LEU A 5 -3.33 27.26 -35.13
C LEU A 5 -2.28 26.55 -36.02
N ILE A 6 -2.22 25.22 -35.94
CA ILE A 6 -1.47 24.26 -36.78
C ILE A 6 -0.05 23.93 -36.30
N ARG A 7 0.04 22.90 -35.44
CA ARG A 7 0.78 21.63 -35.72
C ARG A 7 0.46 20.59 -34.64
N VAL A 8 -0.80 20.18 -34.62
CA VAL A 8 -1.26 18.88 -34.10
C VAL A 8 -0.83 17.85 -35.16
N PHE A 9 0.33 17.19 -35.02
CA PHE A 9 0.67 15.91 -35.70
C PHE A 9 2.07 15.37 -35.33
N SER A 10 2.60 15.62 -34.12
CA SER A 10 3.91 15.06 -33.71
C SER A 10 3.95 14.43 -32.32
N LEU A 11 2.82 14.26 -31.62
CA LEU A 11 2.78 13.61 -30.31
C LEU A 11 2.41 12.11 -30.33
N VAL A 12 1.97 11.56 -31.46
CA VAL A 12 1.52 10.15 -31.54
C VAL A 12 2.64 9.17 -31.94
N LEU A 13 3.84 9.67 -32.29
CA LEU A 13 4.99 8.82 -32.67
C LEU A 13 6.07 8.65 -31.58
N VAL A 14 5.90 9.27 -30.40
CA VAL A 14 6.86 9.16 -29.28
C VAL A 14 6.37 8.17 -28.20
N MET A 15 5.08 7.80 -28.22
CA MET A 15 4.49 6.86 -27.25
C MET A 15 4.66 5.37 -27.64
N SER A 16 5.12 5.07 -28.86
CA SER A 16 5.27 3.69 -29.37
C SER A 16 6.73 3.24 -29.56
N MET A 17 7.71 4.04 -29.14
CA MET A 17 9.15 3.68 -29.08
C MET A 17 9.72 3.64 -27.65
N LEU A 18 8.86 3.60 -26.62
CA LEU A 18 9.26 3.33 -25.23
C LEU A 18 8.84 1.93 -24.74
N LEU A 19 8.45 1.03 -25.66
CA LEU A 19 8.19 -0.39 -25.40
C LEU A 19 9.25 -1.34 -25.97
N SER A 20 10.46 -0.85 -26.28
CA SER A 20 11.55 -1.70 -26.74
C SER A 20 12.91 -1.25 -26.22
N CYS A 21 13.00 -1.07 -24.91
CA CYS A 21 14.24 -1.15 -24.13
C CYS A 21 13.82 -1.47 -22.70
N ILE A 22 13.29 -2.66 -22.48
CA ILE A 22 13.53 -3.33 -21.20
C ILE A 22 15.02 -3.67 -21.30
N PRO A 23 15.96 -2.96 -20.64
CA PRO A 23 17.17 -3.67 -20.31
C PRO A 23 16.69 -4.81 -19.42
N PHE A 24 16.72 -6.02 -19.96
CA PHE A 24 16.88 -7.21 -19.15
C PHE A 24 18.19 -6.97 -18.39
N THR A 25 18.12 -6.20 -17.32
CA THR A 25 19.14 -6.22 -16.30
C THR A 25 18.83 -7.49 -15.55
N ALA A 26 19.40 -8.58 -16.08
CA ALA A 26 19.74 -9.70 -15.23
C ALA A 26 20.42 -9.08 -14.00
N SER A 27 19.81 -9.30 -12.82
CA SER A 27 20.47 -9.09 -11.55
C SER A 27 21.91 -9.64 -11.66
N ALA A 28 22.89 -8.75 -11.62
CA ALA A 28 24.23 -9.07 -11.20
C ALA A 28 24.30 -8.49 -9.78
N ALA A 29 24.33 -9.25 -8.69
CA ALA A 29 24.86 -10.59 -8.52
C ALA A 29 24.07 -11.41 -7.48
N GLU A 30 23.36 -12.44 -7.95
CA GLU A 30 23.33 -13.71 -7.23
C GLU A 30 23.78 -14.79 -8.21
N TYR A 31 25.08 -15.12 -8.21
CA TYR A 31 25.56 -16.31 -8.91
C TYR A 31 26.52 -17.10 -8.02
N LYS A 32 26.01 -17.61 -6.90
CA LYS A 32 26.32 -19.00 -6.54
C LYS A 32 25.49 -19.84 -7.50
N VAL A 33 26.06 -20.23 -8.64
CA VAL A 33 25.33 -20.82 -9.77
C VAL A 33 24.27 -21.81 -9.28
N ALA A 34 23.01 -21.58 -9.65
CA ALA A 34 21.91 -22.48 -9.33
C ALA A 34 22.22 -23.88 -9.88
N TYR A 35 22.37 -24.83 -8.96
CA TYR A 35 22.81 -26.20 -9.17
C TYR A 35 21.84 -27.05 -10.00
N LYS A 36 22.33 -28.13 -10.62
CA LYS A 36 21.48 -29.21 -11.17
C LYS A 36 20.68 -29.98 -10.09
N ASN A 37 21.22 -30.09 -8.86
CA ASN A 37 20.64 -30.90 -7.76
C ASN A 37 20.41 -30.13 -6.43
N GLY A 38 20.70 -28.83 -6.38
CA GLY A 38 20.83 -28.09 -5.11
C GLY A 38 22.03 -28.56 -4.27
N ALA A 39 22.35 -27.82 -3.20
CA ALA A 39 23.24 -28.30 -2.14
C ALA A 39 22.56 -29.43 -1.35
N SER A 40 23.30 -30.47 -0.95
CA SER A 40 22.72 -31.60 -0.18
C SER A 40 22.19 -31.14 1.18
N SER A 41 21.17 -31.83 1.71
CA SER A 41 20.60 -31.51 3.03
C SER A 41 21.64 -31.64 4.15
N SER A 42 22.50 -32.65 4.06
CA SER A 42 23.61 -32.85 5.00
C SER A 42 24.58 -31.67 4.97
N TYR A 43 24.99 -31.22 3.78
CA TYR A 43 25.86 -30.06 3.66
C TYR A 43 25.20 -28.77 4.15
N LYS A 44 23.92 -28.54 3.83
CA LYS A 44 23.15 -27.36 4.27
C LYS A 44 23.12 -27.18 5.79
N SER A 45 23.14 -28.28 6.54
CA SER A 45 23.17 -28.27 8.00
C SER A 45 24.56 -27.93 8.59
N SER A 46 25.61 -27.94 7.77
CA SER A 46 26.99 -27.81 8.23
C SER A 46 27.45 -26.36 8.43
N LYS A 47 28.48 -26.18 9.27
CA LYS A 47 29.19 -24.89 9.40
C LYS A 47 29.84 -24.44 8.09
N TYR A 48 30.23 -25.37 7.22
CA TYR A 48 30.89 -25.04 5.95
C TYR A 48 29.93 -24.43 4.94
N TYR A 49 28.67 -24.89 4.94
CA TYR A 49 27.62 -24.24 4.17
C TYR A 49 27.28 -22.85 4.74
N GLN A 50 27.21 -22.71 6.07
CA GLN A 50 27.01 -21.40 6.70
C GLN A 50 28.14 -20.41 6.35
N ASN A 51 29.39 -20.86 6.41
CA ASN A 51 30.56 -20.09 5.98
C ASN A 51 30.47 -19.71 4.50
N PHE A 52 30.14 -20.67 3.63
CA PHE A 52 29.94 -20.44 2.21
C PHE A 52 28.81 -19.42 1.94
N GLN A 53 27.71 -19.47 2.70
CA GLN A 53 26.61 -18.54 2.57
C GLN A 53 27.01 -17.09 2.90
N LYS A 54 27.91 -16.90 3.88
CA LYS A 54 28.43 -15.58 4.27
C LYS A 54 29.33 -14.92 3.23
N ILE A 55 29.89 -15.68 2.29
CA ILE A 55 30.71 -15.10 1.21
C ILE A 55 29.80 -14.43 0.18
N GLN A 56 29.93 -13.11 0.08
CA GLN A 56 29.38 -12.30 -1.01
C GLN A 56 30.41 -12.23 -2.14
N LEU A 57 29.97 -12.47 -3.38
CA LEU A 57 30.85 -12.47 -4.54
C LEU A 57 31.07 -11.04 -5.04
N THR A 58 32.32 -10.68 -5.29
CA THR A 58 32.76 -9.36 -5.74
C THR A 58 32.70 -9.18 -7.25
N GLY A 59 32.53 -10.29 -7.99
CA GLY A 59 32.62 -10.32 -9.45
C GLY A 59 34.05 -10.37 -9.98
N ASP A 60 35.08 -10.28 -9.12
CA ASP A 60 36.47 -10.59 -9.44
C ASP A 60 36.74 -12.06 -9.17
N GLY A 61 36.96 -12.82 -10.25
CA GLY A 61 37.02 -14.26 -10.21
C GLY A 61 38.16 -14.81 -9.35
N ARG A 62 39.30 -14.13 -9.27
CA ARG A 62 40.42 -14.54 -8.41
C ARG A 62 40.02 -14.44 -6.94
N THR A 63 39.53 -13.27 -6.56
CA THR A 63 39.12 -12.98 -5.18
C THR A 63 38.02 -13.93 -4.73
N ASP A 64 36.98 -14.07 -5.56
CA ASP A 64 35.80 -14.88 -5.27
C ASP A 64 36.13 -16.37 -5.15
N THR A 65 36.93 -16.90 -6.07
CA THR A 65 37.30 -18.33 -6.07
C THR A 65 38.12 -18.70 -4.83
N VAL A 66 39.11 -17.87 -4.46
CA VAL A 66 39.94 -18.12 -3.28
C VAL A 66 39.11 -18.01 -1.99
N ALA A 67 38.23 -17.00 -1.88
CA ALA A 67 37.35 -16.82 -0.74
C ALA A 67 36.42 -18.03 -0.52
N LEU A 68 35.81 -18.53 -1.61
CA LEU A 68 34.94 -19.70 -1.56
C LEU A 68 35.69 -20.97 -1.15
N ALA A 69 36.90 -21.20 -1.67
CA ALA A 69 37.71 -22.34 -1.24
C ALA A 69 38.14 -22.25 0.23
N LEU A 70 38.58 -21.08 0.69
CA LEU A 70 38.94 -20.86 2.10
C LEU A 70 37.76 -21.03 3.05
N SER A 71 36.52 -20.74 2.60
CA SER A 71 35.31 -20.95 3.41
C SER A 71 35.10 -22.42 3.82
N GLN A 72 35.72 -23.35 3.08
CA GLN A 72 35.64 -24.79 3.28
C GLN A 72 36.79 -25.37 4.10
N MET A 73 37.70 -24.54 4.63
CA MET A 73 38.85 -24.99 5.40
C MET A 73 38.42 -25.87 6.60
N GLY A 74 38.99 -27.08 6.68
CA GLY A 74 38.67 -28.10 7.68
C GLY A 74 37.58 -29.09 7.28
N TYR A 75 36.94 -28.93 6.11
CA TYR A 75 35.98 -29.92 5.58
C TYR A 75 36.66 -31.29 5.42
N HIS A 76 36.00 -32.37 5.85
CA HIS A 76 36.46 -33.75 5.66
C HIS A 76 35.43 -34.63 4.92
N GLU A 77 35.93 -35.65 4.20
CA GLU A 77 35.10 -36.56 3.42
C GLU A 77 34.32 -37.58 4.26
N GLY A 78 33.09 -37.86 3.82
CA GLY A 78 32.23 -38.90 4.37
C GLY A 78 32.34 -40.23 3.65
N SER A 79 31.56 -41.20 4.13
CA SER A 79 31.54 -42.58 3.61
C SER A 79 30.32 -42.90 2.75
N SER A 80 29.39 -41.97 2.57
CA SER A 80 28.20 -42.15 1.74
C SER A 80 27.60 -40.79 1.30
N THR A 81 26.62 -40.84 0.40
CA THR A 81 25.87 -39.65 -0.07
C THR A 81 24.93 -39.05 0.97
N SER A 82 24.70 -39.74 2.10
CA SER A 82 23.99 -39.18 3.26
C SER A 82 24.94 -38.44 4.22
N ASP A 83 26.25 -38.55 4.01
CA ASP A 83 27.29 -37.99 4.87
C ASP A 83 28.15 -36.96 4.11
N LEU A 84 27.52 -35.84 3.75
CA LEU A 84 28.14 -34.76 2.98
C LEU A 84 28.32 -33.47 3.79
N SER A 85 28.26 -33.59 5.13
CA SER A 85 28.33 -32.43 6.04
C SER A 85 29.73 -31.82 6.16
N GLY A 86 30.77 -32.54 5.74
CA GLY A 86 32.15 -32.13 5.96
C GLY A 86 32.69 -32.40 7.38
N SER A 87 31.90 -33.03 8.26
CA SER A 87 32.25 -33.22 9.67
C SER A 87 32.79 -34.63 9.97
N SER A 88 32.72 -35.54 9.02
CA SER A 88 33.16 -36.94 9.14
C SER A 88 34.59 -37.07 8.65
N SER A 89 35.45 -37.79 9.37
CA SER A 89 36.84 -38.06 8.95
C SER A 89 36.99 -39.51 8.48
N SER A 90 36.33 -39.82 7.37
CA SER A 90 36.42 -41.15 6.73
C SER A 90 37.40 -41.12 5.54
N ASN A 91 37.62 -42.29 4.90
CA ASN A 91 38.40 -42.42 3.67
C ASN A 91 37.52 -42.88 2.48
N GLY A 92 36.25 -42.44 2.47
CA GLY A 92 35.24 -42.89 1.51
C GLY A 92 35.15 -42.07 0.23
N ASN A 93 35.86 -40.94 0.13
CA ASN A 93 35.77 -39.97 -0.96
C ASN A 93 34.35 -39.43 -1.26
N TYR A 94 33.42 -39.48 -0.31
CA TYR A 94 32.11 -38.83 -0.47
C TYR A 94 32.19 -37.38 -0.01
N THR A 95 32.04 -36.45 -0.96
CA THR A 95 32.07 -35.02 -0.70
C THR A 95 30.91 -34.31 -1.36
N GLU A 96 30.49 -33.19 -0.78
CA GLU A 96 29.53 -32.29 -1.43
C GLU A 96 30.04 -31.91 -2.83
N TYR A 97 31.35 -31.74 -3.02
CA TYR A 97 31.95 -31.37 -4.30
C TYR A 97 31.70 -32.45 -5.37
N ASN A 98 32.00 -33.72 -5.08
CA ASN A 98 31.74 -34.83 -6.00
C ASN A 98 30.24 -34.98 -6.28
N TRP A 99 29.41 -34.89 -5.24
CA TRP A 99 27.95 -34.95 -5.37
C TRP A 99 27.42 -33.83 -6.28
N ASN A 100 27.94 -32.62 -6.11
CA ASN A 100 27.49 -31.43 -6.84
C ASN A 100 27.96 -31.39 -8.30
N LEU A 101 29.19 -31.84 -8.53
CA LEU A 101 29.77 -31.88 -9.87
C LEU A 101 29.31 -33.10 -10.69
N GLY A 102 28.78 -34.14 -10.02
CA GLY A 102 28.14 -35.31 -10.63
C GLY A 102 29.03 -36.55 -10.61
N SER A 103 28.43 -37.73 -10.78
CA SER A 103 29.18 -39.00 -10.85
C SER A 103 30.04 -39.04 -12.13
N PHE A 104 31.36 -39.15 -11.99
CA PHE A 104 32.24 -39.34 -13.13
C PHE A 104 32.43 -40.84 -13.35
N MET A 105 32.00 -41.31 -14.53
CA MET A 105 31.95 -42.73 -14.92
C MET A 105 30.96 -43.60 -14.13
N THR A 106 30.72 -44.82 -14.62
CA THR A 106 29.83 -45.87 -14.10
C THR A 106 30.05 -46.29 -12.64
N GLY A 107 30.87 -45.57 -11.86
CA GLY A 107 31.40 -45.95 -10.55
C GLY A 107 30.93 -45.13 -9.34
N GLY A 108 30.06 -44.12 -9.49
CA GLY A 108 29.46 -43.39 -8.35
C GLY A 108 30.12 -42.04 -8.00
N TYR A 109 29.96 -41.58 -6.76
CA TYR A 109 30.40 -40.26 -6.26
C TYR A 109 31.70 -40.30 -5.44
N ASN A 110 32.32 -41.47 -5.32
CA ASN A 110 33.43 -41.78 -4.43
C ASN A 110 34.76 -41.88 -5.20
N TYR A 111 35.25 -40.74 -5.70
CA TYR A 111 36.53 -40.64 -6.42
C TYR A 111 37.38 -39.50 -5.85
N GLU A 112 38.68 -39.51 -6.12
CA GLU A 112 39.61 -38.52 -5.58
C GLU A 112 39.21 -37.09 -5.97
N TRP A 113 39.01 -36.24 -4.96
CA TRP A 113 38.27 -34.99 -5.13
C TRP A 113 39.12 -33.73 -5.07
N CYS A 114 40.46 -33.83 -5.10
CA CYS A 114 41.35 -32.65 -5.07
C CYS A 114 41.06 -31.70 -6.27
N ALA A 115 40.96 -32.25 -7.48
CA ALA A 115 40.58 -31.48 -8.66
C ALA A 115 39.11 -31.05 -8.65
N THR A 116 38.22 -31.88 -8.11
CA THR A 116 36.80 -31.54 -7.97
C THR A 116 36.58 -30.36 -7.03
N PHE A 117 37.34 -30.27 -5.92
CA PHE A 117 37.29 -29.13 -5.01
C PHE A 117 37.67 -27.82 -5.69
N CYS A 118 38.80 -27.79 -6.40
CA CYS A 118 39.22 -26.61 -7.15
C CYS A 118 38.18 -26.21 -8.20
N SER A 119 37.64 -27.18 -8.94
CA SER A 119 36.61 -26.95 -9.95
C SER A 119 35.27 -26.50 -9.36
N TRP A 120 34.92 -27.00 -8.17
CA TRP A 120 33.76 -26.53 -7.43
C TRP A 120 33.93 -25.08 -7.02
N ALA A 121 35.08 -24.69 -6.44
CA ALA A 121 35.33 -23.30 -6.04
C ALA A 121 35.24 -22.34 -7.25
N LEU A 122 35.83 -22.73 -8.39
CA LEU A 122 35.75 -21.97 -9.64
C LEU A 122 34.30 -21.80 -10.11
N PHE A 123 33.55 -22.91 -10.16
CA PHE A 123 32.17 -22.91 -10.61
C PHE A 123 31.27 -22.04 -9.71
N GLN A 124 31.47 -22.12 -8.40
CA GLN A 124 30.71 -21.36 -7.42
C GLN A 124 31.01 -19.86 -7.46
N ALA A 125 32.20 -19.48 -7.92
CA ALA A 125 32.60 -18.09 -8.17
C ALA A 125 32.12 -17.58 -9.54
N GLY A 126 31.23 -18.31 -10.22
CA GLY A 126 30.76 -17.98 -11.57
C GLY A 126 31.86 -18.06 -12.63
N GLN A 127 33.01 -18.67 -12.30
CA GLN A 127 34.09 -18.87 -13.24
C GLN A 127 33.79 -20.14 -14.03
N VAL A 128 33.07 -19.96 -15.14
CA VAL A 128 33.02 -20.99 -16.16
C VAL A 128 34.28 -20.81 -17.00
N PRO A 129 35.10 -21.85 -17.22
CA PRO A 129 36.25 -21.78 -18.14
C PRO A 129 35.82 -21.65 -19.62
N HIS A 130 34.88 -20.77 -19.93
CA HIS A 130 34.51 -20.38 -21.28
C HIS A 130 35.40 -19.21 -21.69
N GLY A 131 36.36 -19.47 -22.58
CA GLY A 131 37.05 -18.40 -23.27
C GLY A 131 36.05 -17.68 -24.18
N THR A 132 35.79 -16.40 -23.93
CA THR A 132 35.25 -15.53 -24.98
C THR A 132 36.30 -15.44 -26.08
N GLY A 133 36.10 -16.22 -27.15
CA GLY A 133 36.98 -16.21 -28.32
C GLY A 133 38.31 -16.96 -28.12
N THR A 134 38.35 -18.19 -28.63
CA THR A 134 39.54 -19.04 -28.89
C THR A 134 40.11 -19.87 -27.72
N LYS A 135 39.95 -21.20 -27.87
CA LYS A 135 40.57 -22.34 -27.16
C LYS A 135 40.09 -22.61 -25.72
N ASP A 136 38.99 -23.36 -25.62
CA ASP A 136 38.42 -23.89 -24.38
C ASP A 136 39.45 -24.64 -23.52
N LEU A 137 39.47 -24.30 -22.22
CA LEU A 137 40.30 -24.94 -21.18
C LEU A 137 39.72 -26.28 -20.68
N CYS A 138 38.57 -26.71 -21.19
CA CYS A 138 37.95 -28.00 -20.86
C CYS A 138 37.55 -28.71 -22.15
N ARG A 139 37.86 -30.00 -22.29
CA ARG A 139 37.56 -30.76 -23.53
C ARG A 139 36.05 -30.92 -23.73
N TYR A 140 35.65 -30.60 -24.97
CA TYR A 140 34.37 -30.96 -25.57
C TYR A 140 34.28 -32.48 -25.80
N HIS A 141 33.36 -33.18 -25.13
CA HIS A 141 32.84 -34.46 -25.61
C HIS A 141 31.61 -34.17 -26.48
N LYS A 142 31.73 -34.41 -27.80
CA LYS A 142 30.59 -34.37 -28.75
C LYS A 142 29.57 -35.43 -28.34
N GLY A 143 28.32 -35.05 -28.05
CA GLY A 143 27.22 -36.02 -28.17
C GLY A 143 25.93 -35.81 -27.38
N GLU A 144 25.93 -35.10 -26.24
CA GLU A 144 24.72 -35.07 -25.39
C GLU A 144 24.46 -33.67 -24.80
N ALA A 145 23.26 -33.15 -25.03
CA ALA A 145 22.88 -31.75 -24.80
C ALA A 145 22.67 -31.34 -23.32
N ASN A 146 22.94 -32.21 -22.32
CA ASN A 146 22.49 -31.98 -20.93
C ASN A 146 23.54 -32.29 -19.81
N TYR A 147 24.84 -32.25 -20.11
CA TYR A 147 25.89 -32.32 -19.08
C TYR A 147 26.65 -31.00 -18.93
N ILE A 148 26.59 -30.44 -17.72
CA ILE A 148 27.33 -29.26 -17.28
C ILE A 148 28.82 -29.62 -17.27
N TRP A 149 29.62 -28.86 -18.03
CA TRP A 149 31.05 -29.03 -18.29
C TRP A 149 31.90 -28.83 -17.02
N ARG A 150 32.61 -29.87 -16.52
CA ARG A 150 33.43 -29.79 -15.29
C ARG A 150 34.71 -30.63 -15.44
N GLU A 151 35.88 -30.01 -15.42
CA GLU A 151 37.15 -30.74 -15.41
C GLU A 151 37.46 -31.19 -13.98
N VAL A 152 37.48 -32.49 -13.72
CA VAL A 152 37.53 -33.05 -12.35
C VAL A 152 38.74 -33.93 -12.09
N GLY A 153 39.70 -33.97 -13.02
CA GLY A 153 40.97 -34.72 -12.88
C GLY A 153 42.21 -33.83 -12.98
N CYS A 154 43.26 -34.17 -12.23
CA CYS A 154 44.52 -33.42 -12.22
C CYS A 154 45.27 -33.43 -13.57
N SER A 155 45.51 -34.61 -14.17
CA SER A 155 46.23 -34.71 -15.45
C SER A 155 45.46 -34.05 -16.61
N PRO A 156 44.13 -34.21 -16.75
CA PRO A 156 43.33 -33.46 -17.71
C PRO A 156 43.47 -31.93 -17.59
N TRP A 157 43.45 -31.40 -16.36
CA TRP A 157 43.70 -29.98 -16.11
C TRP A 157 45.05 -29.52 -16.66
N VAL A 158 46.14 -30.24 -16.36
CA VAL A 158 47.49 -29.90 -16.87
C VAL A 158 47.50 -29.91 -18.40
N TYR A 159 46.96 -30.96 -19.02
CA TYR A 159 46.88 -31.06 -20.48
C TYR A 159 46.15 -29.85 -21.10
N ASN A 160 45.01 -29.47 -20.54
CA ASN A 160 44.22 -28.37 -21.08
C ASN A 160 44.91 -27.01 -20.87
N LEU A 161 45.54 -26.79 -19.71
CA LEU A 161 46.31 -25.58 -19.42
C LEU A 161 47.51 -25.42 -20.36
N GLN A 162 48.22 -26.52 -20.64
CA GLN A 162 49.31 -26.53 -21.62
C GLN A 162 48.79 -26.22 -23.02
N LYS A 163 47.70 -26.86 -23.45
CA LYS A 163 47.07 -26.64 -24.76
C LYS A 163 46.59 -25.19 -24.94
N ALA A 164 46.11 -24.56 -23.88
CA ALA A 164 45.67 -23.16 -23.88
C ALA A 164 46.81 -22.15 -23.68
N GLY A 165 48.07 -22.59 -23.52
CA GLY A 165 49.21 -21.70 -23.27
C GLY A 165 49.17 -21.01 -21.89
N ARG A 166 48.41 -21.57 -20.95
CA ARG A 166 48.21 -21.05 -19.59
C ARG A 166 49.08 -21.75 -18.53
N TRP A 167 49.75 -22.83 -18.91
CA TRP A 167 50.71 -23.53 -18.07
C TRP A 167 51.97 -22.71 -17.84
N LYS A 168 52.44 -22.67 -16.59
CA LYS A 168 53.68 -22.01 -16.15
C LYS A 168 54.51 -23.02 -15.38
N TYR A 169 55.74 -23.28 -15.83
CA TYR A 169 56.64 -24.18 -15.12
C TYR A 169 57.00 -23.63 -13.74
N SER A 170 57.21 -24.54 -12.78
CA SER A 170 57.73 -24.16 -11.46
C SER A 170 59.18 -23.69 -11.53
N LYS A 171 59.66 -23.04 -10.47
CA LYS A 171 61.05 -22.56 -10.38
C LYS A 171 62.05 -23.71 -10.43
N TYR A 172 61.70 -24.88 -9.88
CA TYR A 172 62.52 -26.08 -9.94
C TYR A 172 62.75 -26.54 -11.39
N TYR A 173 61.71 -26.46 -12.21
CA TYR A 173 61.76 -26.77 -13.65
C TYR A 173 62.17 -25.55 -14.52
N GLY A 174 62.86 -24.55 -13.94
CA GLY A 174 63.41 -23.41 -14.67
C GLY A 174 62.41 -22.30 -15.02
N GLY A 175 61.20 -22.34 -14.49
CA GLY A 175 60.21 -21.27 -14.65
C GLY A 175 60.54 -20.02 -13.84
N SER A 176 60.11 -18.86 -14.35
CA SER A 176 60.25 -17.55 -13.69
C SER A 176 58.91 -16.95 -13.22
N TYR A 177 57.81 -17.68 -13.40
CA TYR A 177 56.48 -17.21 -13.06
C TYR A 177 56.30 -17.10 -11.55
N THR A 178 55.78 -15.97 -11.08
CA THR A 178 55.35 -15.78 -9.69
C THR A 178 53.86 -16.13 -9.60
N PRO A 179 53.47 -17.15 -8.82
CA PRO A 179 52.08 -17.56 -8.68
C PRO A 179 51.22 -16.45 -8.09
N GLN A 180 49.99 -16.33 -8.57
CA GLN A 180 49.01 -15.35 -8.13
C GLN A 180 47.83 -16.02 -7.41
N PRO A 181 47.13 -15.30 -6.50
CA PRO A 181 45.89 -15.78 -5.90
C PRO A 181 44.90 -16.30 -6.95
N GLY A 182 44.39 -17.52 -6.75
CA GLY A 182 43.50 -18.22 -7.67
C GLY A 182 44.20 -19.07 -8.73
N ASP A 183 45.52 -18.98 -8.92
CA ASP A 183 46.17 -19.91 -9.83
C ASP A 183 46.04 -21.35 -9.32
N LEU A 184 45.87 -22.30 -10.24
CA LEU A 184 45.92 -23.71 -9.90
C LEU A 184 47.38 -24.13 -9.76
N ILE A 185 47.71 -24.92 -8.74
CA ILE A 185 49.07 -25.45 -8.52
C ILE A 185 49.02 -26.97 -8.61
N PHE A 186 50.01 -27.57 -9.27
CA PHE A 186 50.04 -29.01 -9.52
C PHE A 186 51.32 -29.63 -8.97
N PHE A 187 51.19 -30.86 -8.48
CA PHE A 187 52.27 -31.56 -7.81
C PHE A 187 52.45 -32.99 -8.30
N ARG A 188 53.71 -33.47 -8.19
CA ARG A 188 54.12 -34.86 -8.38
C ARG A 188 53.60 -35.45 -9.70
N SER A 189 53.96 -34.82 -10.82
CA SER A 189 53.54 -35.22 -12.18
C SER A 189 52.02 -35.24 -12.36
N ALA A 190 51.35 -34.17 -11.92
CA ALA A 190 49.90 -33.98 -11.96
C ALA A 190 49.12 -35.04 -11.15
N ALA A 191 49.68 -35.53 -10.05
CA ALA A 191 48.97 -36.43 -9.13
C ALA A 191 48.07 -35.66 -8.14
N HIS A 192 48.41 -34.41 -7.84
CA HIS A 192 47.63 -33.57 -6.92
C HIS A 192 47.52 -32.14 -7.45
N ILE A 193 46.44 -31.47 -7.07
CA ILE A 193 46.14 -30.09 -7.43
C ILE A 193 45.66 -29.33 -6.19
N GLY A 194 46.10 -28.08 -6.08
CA GLY A 194 45.61 -27.12 -5.12
C GLY A 194 45.27 -25.80 -5.78
N MET A 195 44.87 -24.84 -4.96
CA MET A 195 44.68 -23.46 -5.37
C MET A 195 45.61 -22.54 -4.59
N VAL A 196 46.30 -21.66 -5.31
CA VAL A 196 47.18 -20.64 -4.73
C VAL A 196 46.34 -19.61 -4.00
N VAL A 197 46.66 -19.40 -2.72
CA VAL A 197 46.07 -18.32 -1.91
C VAL A 197 46.93 -17.07 -2.04
N TYR A 198 48.26 -17.20 -1.90
CA TYR A 198 49.25 -16.18 -2.26
C TYR A 198 50.65 -16.79 -2.38
N ALA A 199 51.62 -16.01 -2.83
CA ALA A 199 53.04 -16.35 -2.78
C ALA A 199 53.86 -15.15 -2.29
N ASP A 200 54.93 -15.42 -1.54
CA ASP A 200 55.97 -14.45 -1.20
C ASP A 200 57.26 -14.75 -1.99
N SER A 201 58.41 -14.18 -1.58
CA SER A 201 59.68 -14.39 -2.29
C SER A 201 60.24 -15.82 -2.19
N SER A 202 59.78 -16.60 -1.22
CA SER A 202 60.34 -17.90 -0.83
C SER A 202 59.31 -19.02 -0.87
N TYR A 203 58.06 -18.76 -0.50
CA TYR A 203 57.00 -19.74 -0.35
C TYR A 203 55.76 -19.42 -1.18
N VAL A 204 55.08 -20.47 -1.62
CA VAL A 204 53.69 -20.43 -2.10
C VAL A 204 52.77 -21.04 -1.05
N TYR A 205 51.64 -20.39 -0.80
CA TYR A 205 50.63 -20.81 0.16
C TYR A 205 49.35 -21.19 -0.58
N THR A 206 48.73 -22.27 -0.15
CA THR A 206 47.69 -22.95 -0.93
C THR A 206 46.54 -23.37 -0.03
N ILE A 207 45.37 -23.52 -0.65
CA ILE A 207 44.22 -24.23 -0.09
C ILE A 207 43.97 -25.46 -0.97
N GLU A 208 44.04 -26.63 -0.37
CA GLU A 208 44.05 -27.92 -1.06
C GLU A 208 42.91 -28.79 -0.54
N GLY A 209 42.23 -29.50 -1.44
CA GLY A 209 41.26 -30.53 -1.10
C GLY A 209 41.88 -31.93 -1.21
N ASN A 210 41.29 -32.92 -0.55
CA ASN A 210 41.80 -34.27 -0.42
C ASN A 210 43.27 -34.35 0.06
N THR A 211 43.60 -33.55 1.07
CA THR A 211 44.92 -33.49 1.73
C THR A 211 44.74 -33.53 3.25
N SER A 212 45.84 -33.47 4.00
CA SER A 212 45.87 -33.43 5.47
C SER A 212 46.77 -32.31 5.98
N ASP A 213 46.82 -32.11 7.30
CA ASP A 213 47.72 -31.14 7.94
C ASP A 213 49.18 -31.59 8.06
N ALA A 214 49.52 -32.78 7.54
CA ALA A 214 50.90 -33.24 7.45
C ALA A 214 51.76 -32.31 6.58
N GLN A 215 53.07 -32.26 6.82
CA GLN A 215 53.96 -31.44 6.02
C GLN A 215 54.21 -32.06 4.64
N GLY A 216 54.26 -31.25 3.59
CA GLY A 216 54.49 -31.71 2.23
C GLY A 216 53.20 -32.10 1.48
N VAL A 217 53.39 -32.60 0.25
CA VAL A 217 52.30 -32.93 -0.66
C VAL A 217 51.74 -34.31 -0.29
N GLU A 218 50.49 -34.37 0.10
CA GLU A 218 49.81 -35.62 0.49
C GLU A 218 48.59 -35.84 -0.40
N PRO A 219 48.73 -36.65 -1.48
CA PRO A 219 47.59 -37.09 -2.25
C PRO A 219 46.73 -38.02 -1.38
N ALA A 220 45.43 -37.75 -1.25
CA ALA A 220 44.45 -38.56 -0.51
C ALA A 220 44.46 -38.41 1.02
N GLY A 221 44.63 -37.19 1.54
CA GLY A 221 44.55 -36.91 2.97
C GLY A 221 43.13 -36.70 3.54
N GLY A 222 42.09 -36.74 2.72
CA GLY A 222 40.69 -36.79 3.17
C GLY A 222 40.07 -35.48 3.67
N GLY A 223 40.75 -34.33 3.57
CA GLY A 223 40.15 -33.05 3.95
C GLY A 223 40.69 -31.82 3.21
N VAL A 224 40.18 -30.64 3.61
CA VAL A 224 40.56 -29.33 3.05
C VAL A 224 41.52 -28.61 4.02
N PHE A 225 42.77 -28.40 3.60
CA PHE A 225 43.79 -27.78 4.47
C PHE A 225 44.58 -26.68 3.76
N PHE A 226 45.00 -25.71 4.57
CA PHE A 226 45.93 -24.67 4.17
C PHE A 226 47.37 -25.18 4.26
N LYS A 227 48.15 -25.03 3.20
CA LYS A 227 49.49 -25.61 3.05
C LYS A 227 50.47 -24.55 2.55
N SER A 228 51.76 -24.84 2.66
CA SER A 228 52.83 -23.97 2.16
C SER A 228 53.99 -24.80 1.64
N TYR A 229 54.60 -24.35 0.55
CA TYR A 229 55.73 -25.02 -0.09
C TYR A 229 56.79 -24.01 -0.51
N SER A 230 58.06 -24.39 -0.44
CA SER A 230 59.12 -23.59 -1.06
C SER A 230 58.84 -23.46 -2.56
N LEU A 231 58.97 -22.26 -3.12
CA LEU A 231 58.81 -22.01 -4.56
C LEU A 231 59.77 -22.85 -5.42
N SER A 232 60.91 -23.27 -4.86
CA SER A 232 61.90 -24.15 -5.51
C SER A 232 61.70 -25.64 -5.21
N SER A 233 60.60 -26.03 -4.58
CA SER A 233 60.30 -27.44 -4.29
C SER A 233 60.22 -28.25 -5.58
N SER A 234 60.92 -29.38 -5.62
CA SER A 234 60.85 -30.36 -6.71
C SER A 234 59.50 -31.06 -6.82
N SER A 235 58.66 -30.96 -5.77
CA SER A 235 57.31 -31.52 -5.81
C SER A 235 56.32 -30.68 -6.61
N ILE A 236 56.65 -29.42 -6.93
CA ILE A 236 55.78 -28.53 -7.70
C ILE A 236 56.10 -28.70 -9.19
N ASP A 237 55.12 -29.17 -9.95
CA ASP A 237 55.26 -29.33 -11.41
C ASP A 237 55.13 -27.96 -12.10
N GLY A 238 54.16 -27.17 -11.67
CA GLY A 238 53.85 -25.88 -12.27
C GLY A 238 52.50 -25.33 -11.83
N TYR A 239 52.10 -24.26 -12.52
CA TYR A 239 50.93 -23.45 -12.21
C TYR A 239 50.04 -23.27 -13.45
N GLY A 240 48.73 -23.24 -13.23
CA GLY A 240 47.72 -22.89 -14.21
C GLY A 240 47.21 -21.46 -14.01
N ALA A 241 47.63 -20.54 -14.88
CA ALA A 241 47.16 -19.15 -14.85
C ALA A 241 45.83 -19.00 -15.58
N LEU A 242 44.72 -19.03 -14.84
CA LEU A 242 43.37 -19.01 -15.41
C LEU A 242 42.94 -17.61 -15.91
N PRO A 243 42.13 -17.52 -16.99
CA PRO A 243 41.60 -16.26 -17.49
C PRO A 243 40.35 -15.83 -16.68
N TYR A 244 40.57 -15.40 -15.45
CA TYR A 244 39.50 -14.96 -14.56
C TYR A 244 38.73 -13.75 -15.10
N LYS A 245 37.41 -13.72 -14.86
CA LYS A 245 36.65 -12.47 -14.93
C LYS A 245 37.29 -11.47 -13.99
N THR A 246 37.60 -10.29 -14.49
CA THR A 246 38.17 -9.21 -13.67
C THR A 246 37.08 -8.19 -13.36
N ASN A 247 37.03 -7.74 -12.12
CA ASN A 247 36.32 -6.54 -11.73
C ASN A 247 37.35 -5.57 -11.15
N ALA A 248 37.66 -4.50 -11.89
CA ALA A 248 38.67 -3.53 -11.46
C ALA A 248 38.27 -2.78 -10.19
N SER A 249 36.96 -2.66 -9.93
CA SER A 249 36.39 -2.00 -8.76
C SER A 249 36.17 -2.96 -7.58
N ALA A 250 36.44 -4.26 -7.75
CA ALA A 250 36.27 -5.22 -6.66
C ALA A 250 37.26 -4.95 -5.53
N ASN A 251 36.78 -5.08 -4.29
CA ASN A 251 37.62 -5.04 -3.11
C ASN A 251 38.48 -6.31 -3.02
N LYS A 252 39.63 -6.30 -3.68
CA LYS A 252 40.55 -7.44 -3.67
C LYS A 252 41.13 -7.66 -2.27
N VAL A 253 41.28 -8.92 -1.91
CA VAL A 253 41.90 -9.31 -0.65
C VAL A 253 43.41 -9.44 -0.83
N ASP A 254 44.18 -8.79 0.05
CA ASP A 254 45.61 -9.07 0.18
C ASP A 254 45.81 -10.31 1.06
N TYR A 255 45.83 -11.46 0.40
CA TYR A 255 45.99 -12.75 1.05
C TYR A 255 47.37 -12.95 1.71
N SER A 256 48.37 -12.09 1.45
CA SER A 256 49.68 -12.15 2.12
C SER A 256 49.62 -11.75 3.60
N GLY A 257 48.53 -11.10 4.02
CA GLY A 257 48.38 -10.55 5.36
C GLY A 257 49.17 -9.25 5.58
N ALA A 258 49.82 -8.69 4.55
CA ALA A 258 50.56 -7.43 4.67
C ALA A 258 49.64 -6.21 4.81
N ASN A 259 48.48 -6.24 4.15
CA ASN A 259 47.46 -5.18 4.20
C ASN A 259 46.12 -5.71 4.71
N PRO A 260 46.02 -6.07 6.00
CA PRO A 260 44.78 -6.59 6.57
C PRO A 260 43.67 -5.53 6.51
N THR A 261 42.45 -5.98 6.24
CA THR A 261 41.24 -5.15 6.26
C THR A 261 40.13 -5.80 7.13
N PRO A 262 39.10 -5.03 7.55
CA PRO A 262 37.88 -5.61 8.09
C PRO A 262 37.25 -6.62 7.11
N GLY A 263 36.43 -7.55 7.60
CA GLY A 263 35.79 -8.59 6.79
C GLY A 263 35.83 -9.96 7.43
N TYR A 264 35.59 -11.02 6.64
CA TYR A 264 35.65 -12.39 7.14
C TYR A 264 37.06 -12.95 7.08
N TRP A 265 37.43 -13.64 8.16
CA TRP A 265 38.72 -14.29 8.36
C TRP A 265 38.50 -15.74 8.82
N MET A 266 39.44 -16.64 8.51
CA MET A 266 39.41 -18.05 8.92
C MET A 266 40.63 -18.36 9.77
N THR A 267 40.43 -19.03 10.90
CA THR A 267 41.52 -19.52 11.73
C THR A 267 42.10 -20.82 11.17
N ASN A 268 43.40 -20.83 10.86
CA ASN A 268 44.16 -22.05 10.53
C ASN A 268 44.87 -22.64 11.76
N ALA A 269 44.84 -21.95 12.91
CA ALA A 269 45.26 -22.49 14.20
C ALA A 269 44.33 -21.97 15.30
N LYS A 270 44.38 -22.60 16.48
CA LYS A 270 43.72 -22.06 17.67
C LYS A 270 44.21 -20.64 17.97
N LYS A 271 43.29 -19.74 18.29
CA LYS A 271 43.55 -18.33 18.59
C LYS A 271 42.97 -17.93 19.95
N TYR A 272 43.48 -16.82 20.48
CA TYR A 272 43.07 -16.23 21.74
C TYR A 272 42.57 -14.81 21.48
N ILE A 273 41.59 -14.37 22.26
CA ILE A 273 41.10 -13.00 22.25
C ILE A 273 41.82 -12.23 23.35
N TYR A 274 42.43 -11.12 23.00
CA TYR A 274 43.12 -10.22 23.89
C TYR A 274 42.29 -8.96 24.12
N SER A 275 42.34 -8.36 25.31
CA SER A 275 41.59 -7.13 25.59
C SER A 275 42.21 -5.88 24.95
N ASP A 276 43.49 -5.94 24.58
CA ASP A 276 44.25 -4.83 24.01
C ASP A 276 44.76 -5.11 22.59
N ALA A 277 44.94 -4.05 21.81
CA ALA A 277 45.38 -4.12 20.42
C ALA A 277 46.85 -4.56 20.24
N ALA A 278 47.65 -4.56 21.31
CA ALA A 278 49.01 -5.10 21.30
C ALA A 278 49.02 -6.62 21.58
N CYS A 279 47.86 -7.22 21.87
CA CYS A 279 47.68 -8.63 22.19
C CYS A 279 48.54 -9.08 23.38
N THR A 280 48.50 -8.32 24.49
CA THR A 280 49.30 -8.58 25.70
C THR A 280 48.50 -9.16 26.85
N VAL A 281 47.19 -8.91 26.92
CA VAL A 281 46.30 -9.36 28.00
C VAL A 281 45.25 -10.32 27.45
N ASP A 282 45.41 -11.62 27.70
CA ASP A 282 44.47 -12.67 27.27
C ASP A 282 43.17 -12.61 28.09
N THR A 283 42.03 -12.65 27.40
CA THR A 283 40.69 -12.68 28.04
C THR A 283 40.27 -14.07 28.51
N GLY A 284 41.07 -15.10 28.23
CA GLY A 284 40.74 -16.52 28.48
C GLY A 284 39.87 -17.14 27.37
N THR A 285 39.32 -16.33 26.47
CA THR A 285 38.45 -16.80 25.38
C THR A 285 39.26 -17.34 24.21
N ARG A 286 38.94 -18.57 23.81
CA ARG A 286 39.65 -19.33 22.77
C ARG A 286 38.79 -19.49 21.53
N ILE A 287 39.33 -19.14 20.38
CA ILE A 287 38.74 -19.40 19.07
C ILE A 287 39.35 -20.69 18.53
N PRO A 288 38.56 -21.74 18.24
CA PRO A 288 39.06 -23.00 17.70
C PRO A 288 39.73 -22.82 16.34
N ARG A 289 40.51 -23.83 15.92
CA ARG A 289 40.98 -23.98 14.54
C ARG A 289 39.76 -24.18 13.61
N PHE A 290 39.86 -23.74 12.36
CA PHE A 290 38.80 -23.85 11.34
C PHE A 290 37.50 -23.17 11.75
N THR A 291 37.64 -21.95 12.27
CA THR A 291 36.53 -21.07 12.68
C THR A 291 36.56 -19.80 11.85
N MET A 292 35.43 -19.50 11.21
CA MET A 292 35.21 -18.21 10.55
C MET A 292 34.89 -17.16 11.61
N ILE A 293 35.61 -16.04 11.57
CA ILE A 293 35.41 -14.88 12.44
C ILE A 293 35.25 -13.63 11.59
N GLU A 294 34.48 -12.67 12.09
CA GLU A 294 34.28 -11.38 11.44
C GLU A 294 35.11 -10.33 12.16
N ALA A 295 36.00 -9.67 11.41
CA ALA A 295 36.81 -8.57 11.87
C ALA A 295 36.08 -7.25 11.59
N THR A 296 35.72 -6.53 12.64
CA THR A 296 35.05 -5.21 12.52
C THR A 296 36.05 -4.07 12.34
N ALA A 297 37.31 -4.29 12.74
CA ALA A 297 38.37 -3.31 12.61
C ALA A 297 39.75 -3.99 12.59
N VAL A 298 40.75 -3.24 12.14
CA VAL A 298 42.17 -3.63 12.18
C VAL A 298 42.86 -2.72 13.19
N ALA A 299 43.73 -3.28 14.04
CA ALA A 299 44.52 -2.50 14.98
C ALA A 299 45.44 -1.51 14.22
N PRO A 300 45.77 -0.33 14.80
CA PRO A 300 46.67 0.63 14.16
C PRO A 300 48.04 0.05 13.77
N SER A 301 48.53 -0.92 14.54
CA SER A 301 49.78 -1.65 14.25
C SER A 301 49.69 -2.56 13.01
N ARG A 302 48.47 -2.82 12.51
CA ARG A 302 48.12 -3.82 11.50
C ARG A 302 48.54 -5.25 11.85
N LYS A 303 48.81 -5.53 13.13
CA LYS A 303 49.21 -6.86 13.62
C LYS A 303 48.09 -7.60 14.36
N ALA A 304 46.90 -7.00 14.46
CA ALA A 304 45.75 -7.62 15.11
C ALA A 304 44.44 -7.15 14.47
N ILE A 305 43.40 -7.97 14.56
CA ILE A 305 42.03 -7.66 14.14
C ILE A 305 41.10 -7.64 15.35
N LYS A 306 40.15 -6.72 15.36
CA LYS A 306 39.11 -6.64 16.39
C LYS A 306 37.95 -7.52 16.00
N VAL A 307 37.54 -8.42 16.90
CA VAL A 307 36.49 -9.41 16.66
C VAL A 307 35.60 -9.54 17.89
N THR A 308 34.39 -10.05 17.68
CA THR A 308 33.50 -10.52 18.76
C THR A 308 33.26 -12.00 18.57
N TYR A 309 33.54 -12.81 19.60
CA TYR A 309 33.32 -14.25 19.56
C TYR A 309 32.79 -14.75 20.91
N ASN A 310 31.69 -15.52 20.88
CA ASN A 310 30.96 -15.97 22.07
C ASN A 310 30.67 -14.85 23.08
N GLY A 311 30.27 -13.67 22.58
CA GLY A 311 29.96 -12.50 23.41
C GLY A 311 31.16 -11.73 23.95
N VAL A 312 32.39 -12.17 23.69
CA VAL A 312 33.62 -11.48 24.10
C VAL A 312 34.20 -10.69 22.93
N THR A 313 34.31 -9.39 23.12
CA THR A 313 34.92 -8.46 22.15
C THR A 313 36.37 -8.19 22.51
N GLY A 314 37.27 -8.33 21.55
CA GLY A 314 38.69 -8.04 21.74
C GLY A 314 39.49 -8.17 20.46
N TYR A 315 40.78 -8.41 20.58
CA TYR A 315 41.74 -8.45 19.48
C TYR A 315 42.31 -9.86 19.29
N VAL A 316 42.46 -10.28 18.04
CA VAL A 316 43.14 -11.51 17.64
C VAL A 316 44.42 -11.15 16.89
N ALA A 317 45.55 -11.70 17.32
CA ALA A 317 46.84 -11.49 16.68
C ALA A 317 46.90 -12.11 15.28
N LEU A 318 47.31 -11.29 14.31
CA LEU A 318 47.65 -11.69 12.95
C LEU A 318 49.08 -12.23 12.93
N ASN A 319 49.21 -13.55 12.80
CA ASN A 319 50.49 -14.22 12.54
C ASN A 319 50.32 -14.88 11.17
N SER A 320 51.30 -14.68 10.28
CA SER A 320 51.22 -14.81 8.82
C SER A 320 51.04 -16.24 8.25
N ASP A 321 50.46 -17.15 9.02
CA ASP A 321 50.18 -18.55 8.64
C ASP A 321 48.99 -19.16 9.41
N ARG A 322 48.41 -18.41 10.35
CA ARG A 322 47.44 -18.93 11.34
C ARG A 322 46.06 -18.30 11.29
N VAL A 323 45.90 -17.16 10.63
CA VAL A 323 44.60 -16.56 10.32
C VAL A 323 44.68 -16.01 8.90
N VAL A 324 43.74 -16.41 8.05
CA VAL A 324 43.74 -16.05 6.63
C VAL A 324 42.49 -15.24 6.35
N GLN A 325 42.64 -14.12 5.65
CA GLN A 325 41.50 -13.30 5.25
C GLN A 325 40.75 -13.98 4.09
N LEU A 326 39.42 -13.94 4.09
CA LEU A 326 38.57 -14.53 3.05
C LEU A 326 37.94 -13.45 2.21
N THR A 327 37.37 -12.47 2.90
CA THR A 327 36.79 -11.30 2.27
C THR A 327 37.39 -10.06 2.91
N SER A 328 37.58 -9.05 2.10
CA SER A 328 37.46 -7.69 2.58
C SER A 328 35.96 -7.49 2.81
N SER A 329 35.58 -6.95 3.96
CA SER A 329 34.29 -6.28 4.03
C SER A 329 34.30 -5.30 2.87
N SER A 330 33.18 -5.16 2.17
CA SER A 330 32.84 -3.82 1.72
C SER A 330 32.87 -2.99 3.00
N THR A 331 33.99 -2.33 3.27
CA THR A 331 33.81 -0.91 3.47
C THR A 331 33.24 -0.47 2.13
N ILE A 332 31.92 -0.41 2.04
CA ILE A 332 31.32 0.81 1.53
C ILE A 332 32.24 1.90 2.10
N ASP A 333 32.99 2.58 1.23
CA ASP A 333 33.95 3.61 1.63
C ASP A 333 33.34 4.32 2.85
N PRO A 334 34.01 4.45 4.00
CA PRO A 334 33.39 5.03 5.18
C PRO A 334 32.65 6.34 4.89
N ALA A 335 33.09 7.10 3.87
CA ALA A 335 32.35 8.23 3.32
C ALA A 335 31.04 7.84 2.60
N VAL A 336 31.03 6.81 1.76
CA VAL A 336 29.81 6.25 1.14
C VAL A 336 28.88 5.66 2.20
N GLN A 337 29.40 4.98 3.23
CA GLN A 337 28.58 4.38 4.28
C GLN A 337 27.98 5.48 5.16
N ALA A 338 28.79 6.45 5.56
CA ALA A 338 28.31 7.62 6.27
C ALA A 338 27.28 8.41 5.44
N ALA A 339 27.49 8.56 4.13
CA ALA A 339 26.53 9.24 3.25
C ALA A 339 25.22 8.44 3.09
N ARG A 340 25.31 7.11 2.97
CA ARG A 340 24.15 6.20 2.95
C ARG A 340 23.38 6.24 4.26
N ASP A 341 24.07 6.12 5.40
CA ASP A 341 23.46 6.15 6.74
C ASP A 341 22.83 7.51 7.02
N LYS A 342 23.48 8.59 6.60
CA LYS A 342 22.96 9.96 6.68
C LYS A 342 21.69 10.12 5.82
N LEU A 343 21.68 9.61 4.59
CA LEU A 343 20.48 9.61 3.74
C LEU A 343 19.36 8.73 4.33
N GLN A 344 19.70 7.53 4.81
CA GLN A 344 18.74 6.60 5.42
C GLN A 344 18.11 7.19 6.69
N THR A 345 18.90 7.88 7.51
CA THR A 345 18.40 8.58 8.71
C THR A 345 17.39 9.65 8.32
N LEU A 346 17.68 10.43 7.27
CA LEU A 346 16.75 11.43 6.76
C LEU A 346 15.49 10.78 6.16
N VAL A 347 15.62 9.69 5.39
CA VAL A 347 14.48 8.94 4.84
C VAL A 347 13.58 8.42 5.95
N ASN A 348 14.14 7.84 7.02
CA ASN A 348 13.38 7.38 8.18
C ASN A 348 12.68 8.52 8.93
N THR A 349 13.33 9.69 8.99
CA THR A 349 12.75 10.90 9.57
C THR A 349 11.58 11.40 8.72
N VAL A 350 11.75 11.42 7.40
CA VAL A 350 10.76 11.89 6.44
C VAL A 350 9.57 10.93 6.35
N SER A 351 9.74 9.62 6.54
CA SER A 351 8.61 8.68 6.52
C SER A 351 7.57 8.92 7.63
N GLY A 352 7.97 9.61 8.71
CA GLY A 352 7.08 9.97 9.82
C GLY A 352 6.56 11.42 9.78
N ILE A 353 6.65 12.11 8.64
CA ILE A 353 6.18 13.50 8.56
C ILE A 353 4.66 13.61 8.71
N SER A 354 4.22 14.75 9.26
CA SER A 354 2.84 15.20 9.15
C SER A 354 2.64 16.05 7.90
N TYR A 355 1.56 15.82 7.17
CA TYR A 355 1.20 16.61 5.98
C TYR A 355 0.99 18.11 6.31
N ARG A 356 0.64 18.44 7.57
CA ARG A 356 0.40 19.82 8.02
C ARG A 356 1.60 20.73 7.95
N ASP A 357 2.80 20.16 7.96
CA ASP A 357 4.04 20.92 7.88
C ASP A 357 4.32 21.44 6.46
N TYR A 358 3.51 21.05 5.46
CA TYR A 358 3.76 21.33 4.04
C TYR A 358 2.48 21.69 3.29
N THR A 359 2.51 22.72 2.45
CA THR A 359 1.48 22.91 1.41
C THR A 359 1.52 21.77 0.39
N ASP A 360 0.45 21.57 -0.37
CA ASP A 360 0.28 20.44 -1.31
C ASP A 360 1.40 20.36 -2.36
N ASP A 361 1.81 21.50 -2.93
CA ASP A 361 2.93 21.60 -3.86
C ASP A 361 4.27 21.19 -3.22
N ARG A 362 4.47 21.57 -1.95
CA ARG A 362 5.68 21.24 -1.19
C ARG A 362 5.71 19.78 -0.81
N LEU A 363 4.55 19.21 -0.45
CA LEU A 363 4.40 17.78 -0.15
C LEU A 363 4.63 16.93 -1.41
N THR A 364 4.12 17.36 -2.57
CA THR A 364 4.38 16.72 -3.87
C THR A 364 5.88 16.73 -4.19
N THR A 365 6.55 17.86 -3.98
CA THR A 365 8.00 17.97 -4.16
C THR A 365 8.76 17.05 -3.19
N LEU A 366 8.33 16.99 -1.93
CA LEU A 366 8.94 16.15 -0.90
C LEU A 366 8.80 14.65 -1.24
N ARG A 367 7.63 14.20 -1.69
CA ARG A 367 7.39 12.83 -2.16
C ARG A 367 8.31 12.43 -3.30
N ALA A 368 8.41 13.28 -4.33
CA ALA A 368 9.34 13.04 -5.44
C ALA A 368 10.78 12.86 -4.95
N LYS A 369 11.24 13.72 -4.02
CA LYS A 369 12.60 13.61 -3.46
C LYS A 369 12.79 12.44 -2.52
N TYR A 370 11.73 12.00 -1.85
CA TYR A 370 11.75 10.79 -1.05
C TYR A 370 11.94 9.54 -1.92
N TYR A 371 11.22 9.42 -3.04
CA TYR A 371 11.41 8.29 -3.97
C TYR A 371 12.75 8.35 -4.70
N ASP A 372 13.20 9.54 -5.14
CA ASP A 372 14.55 9.70 -5.69
C ASP A 372 15.61 9.19 -4.69
N ALA A 373 15.45 9.51 -3.40
CA ALA A 373 16.32 9.04 -2.33
C ALA A 373 16.23 7.52 -2.10
N GLN A 374 15.03 6.93 -2.14
CA GLN A 374 14.86 5.49 -2.02
C GLN A 374 15.50 4.73 -3.20
N VAL A 375 15.39 5.26 -4.42
CA VAL A 375 16.06 4.68 -5.60
C VAL A 375 17.58 4.68 -5.39
N VAL A 376 18.15 5.78 -4.91
CA VAL A 376 19.59 5.88 -4.59
C VAL A 376 19.99 4.92 -3.46
N LEU A 377 19.16 4.75 -2.43
CA LEU A 377 19.40 3.78 -1.34
C LEU A 377 19.32 2.31 -1.80
N SER A 378 18.45 2.01 -2.77
CA SER A 378 18.28 0.68 -3.33
C SER A 378 19.39 0.28 -4.31
N ASN A 379 20.11 1.26 -4.86
CA ASN A 379 21.24 1.03 -5.76
C ASN A 379 22.53 0.86 -4.96
N GLU A 380 23.06 -0.37 -4.94
CA GLU A 380 24.30 -0.73 -4.22
C GLU A 380 25.57 -0.07 -4.81
N ASP A 381 25.51 0.42 -6.05
CA ASP A 381 26.62 1.10 -6.74
C ASP A 381 26.61 2.63 -6.59
N SER A 382 25.71 3.19 -5.77
CA SER A 382 25.59 4.64 -5.58
C SER A 382 26.86 5.24 -4.94
N THR A 383 27.35 6.31 -5.55
CA THR A 383 28.53 7.07 -5.09
C THR A 383 28.20 8.03 -3.94
N VAL A 384 29.24 8.51 -3.22
CA VAL A 384 29.08 9.57 -2.19
C VAL A 384 28.32 10.76 -2.74
N ALA A 385 28.67 11.22 -3.94
CA ALA A 385 28.03 12.38 -4.57
C ALA A 385 26.55 12.12 -4.88
N GLN A 386 26.17 10.90 -5.26
CA GLN A 386 24.76 10.55 -5.46
C GLN A 386 24.00 10.53 -4.14
N TYR A 387 24.58 9.95 -3.08
CA TYR A 387 23.98 10.00 -1.74
C TYR A 387 23.85 11.42 -1.19
N ASP A 388 24.88 12.25 -1.31
CA ASP A 388 24.86 13.64 -0.86
C ASP A 388 23.91 14.50 -1.68
N ASN A 389 23.82 14.31 -3.00
CA ASN A 389 22.86 15.01 -3.84
C ASN A 389 21.42 14.63 -3.48
N ALA A 390 21.15 13.34 -3.27
CA ALA A 390 19.84 12.86 -2.81
C ALA A 390 19.52 13.40 -1.40
N TYR A 391 20.50 13.39 -0.49
CA TYR A 391 20.35 13.97 0.85
C TYR A 391 20.04 15.45 0.78
N ASN A 392 20.80 16.23 0.01
CA ASN A 392 20.59 17.68 -0.09
C ASN A 392 19.24 18.01 -0.71
N ALA A 393 18.83 17.28 -1.76
CA ALA A 393 17.52 17.47 -2.38
C ALA A 393 16.38 17.12 -1.41
N LEU A 394 16.45 15.96 -0.74
CA LEU A 394 15.46 15.53 0.24
C LEU A 394 15.43 16.47 1.46
N ASN A 395 16.59 16.87 1.97
CA ASN A 395 16.72 17.76 3.12
C ASN A 395 16.20 19.17 2.81
N THR A 396 16.42 19.66 1.59
CA THR A 396 15.86 20.94 1.14
C THR A 396 14.33 20.86 1.09
N ALA A 397 13.77 19.80 0.51
CA ALA A 397 12.32 19.61 0.47
C ALA A 397 11.73 19.44 1.88
N TYR A 398 12.38 18.65 2.74
CA TYR A 398 11.96 18.40 4.13
C TYR A 398 11.97 19.67 4.97
N ASN A 399 12.97 20.54 4.83
CA ASN A 399 13.05 21.78 5.60
C ASN A 399 12.22 22.93 5.00
N ASN A 400 11.69 22.77 3.78
CA ASN A 400 10.83 23.77 3.16
C ASN A 400 9.40 23.70 3.72
N LYS A 401 9.26 23.80 5.05
CA LYS A 401 7.98 23.71 5.74
C LYS A 401 7.12 24.96 5.52
N SER A 402 5.82 24.75 5.33
CA SER A 402 4.78 25.77 5.32
C SER A 402 3.51 25.13 5.85
N ALA A 403 2.87 25.76 6.82
CA ALA A 403 1.62 25.26 7.36
C ALA A 403 0.63 24.98 6.21
N ASN A 404 0.15 23.75 6.12
CA ASN A 404 -0.86 23.40 5.16
C ASN A 404 -2.17 24.11 5.54
N PRO A 405 -2.77 24.93 4.66
CA PRO A 405 -4.06 25.55 4.93
C PRO A 405 -5.22 24.54 4.88
N ALA A 406 -5.04 23.37 4.26
CA ALA A 406 -6.07 22.36 4.10
C ALA A 406 -6.43 21.67 5.43
N ARG A 407 -7.74 21.56 5.68
CA ARG A 407 -8.31 20.70 6.73
C ARG A 407 -8.54 19.30 6.17
N GLY A 408 -8.10 18.27 6.90
CA GLY A 408 -8.09 16.89 6.40
C GLY A 408 -7.82 15.85 7.47
N VAL A 409 -7.77 14.57 7.06
CA VAL A 409 -7.49 13.41 7.91
C VAL A 409 -6.22 12.73 7.42
N TYR A 410 -5.22 12.59 8.31
CA TYR A 410 -3.97 11.89 8.01
C TYR A 410 -4.21 10.38 7.93
N ILE A 411 -3.95 9.75 6.79
CA ILE A 411 -4.22 8.32 6.55
C ILE A 411 -2.98 7.49 6.86
N THR A 412 -3.12 6.55 7.79
CA THR A 412 -2.01 5.75 8.33
C THR A 412 -2.00 4.30 7.83
N GLY A 413 -3.09 3.84 7.19
CA GLY A 413 -3.18 2.48 6.65
C GLY A 413 -4.26 2.30 5.58
N VAL A 414 -4.16 1.20 4.83
CA VAL A 414 -5.17 0.76 3.87
C VAL A 414 -5.45 -0.73 4.06
N ASN A 415 -6.71 -1.13 4.19
CA ASN A 415 -7.12 -2.54 4.30
C ASN A 415 -6.40 -3.30 5.43
N THR A 416 -6.13 -2.61 6.54
CA THR A 416 -5.47 -3.16 7.73
C THR A 416 -6.37 -3.03 8.96
N ARG A 417 -6.15 -3.87 9.96
CA ARG A 417 -6.82 -3.74 11.25
C ARG A 417 -6.47 -2.39 11.88
N VAL A 418 -7.47 -1.62 12.32
CA VAL A 418 -7.28 -0.32 12.95
C VAL A 418 -6.72 -0.50 14.37
N THR A 419 -5.79 0.36 14.78
CA THR A 419 -5.26 0.41 16.16
C THR A 419 -5.29 1.84 16.70
N ASN A 420 -5.04 2.02 18.00
CA ASN A 420 -5.05 3.34 18.63
C ASN A 420 -4.18 4.34 17.86
N GLY A 421 -4.74 5.51 17.53
CA GLY A 421 -4.02 6.57 16.83
C GLY A 421 -3.90 6.35 15.32
N GLN A 422 -4.76 5.54 14.71
CA GLN A 422 -4.75 5.29 13.27
C GLN A 422 -6.02 5.76 12.58
N ALA A 423 -5.86 6.21 11.33
CA ALA A 423 -6.94 6.34 10.37
C ALA A 423 -6.68 5.40 9.18
N VAL A 424 -7.61 4.49 8.92
CA VAL A 424 -7.45 3.45 7.90
C VAL A 424 -8.53 3.55 6.84
N LEU A 425 -8.11 3.52 5.58
CA LEU A 425 -8.98 3.41 4.42
C LEU A 425 -9.25 1.93 4.10
N PHE A 426 -10.51 1.56 3.92
CA PHE A 426 -10.96 0.26 3.48
C PHE A 426 -11.58 0.36 2.09
N THR A 427 -11.27 -0.62 1.24
CA THR A 427 -11.85 -0.80 -0.09
C THR A 427 -12.53 -2.16 -0.18
N SER A 428 -13.28 -2.42 -1.25
CA SER A 428 -13.92 -3.73 -1.48
C SER A 428 -12.93 -4.92 -1.44
N LYS A 429 -11.62 -4.67 -1.62
CA LYS A 429 -10.56 -5.68 -1.54
C LYS A 429 -10.30 -6.21 -0.13
N PHE A 430 -10.71 -5.50 0.92
CA PHE A 430 -10.61 -6.00 2.30
C PHE A 430 -11.56 -7.18 2.56
N GLY A 431 -12.65 -7.26 1.77
CA GLY A 431 -13.76 -8.15 2.05
C GLY A 431 -14.70 -7.54 3.08
N THR A 432 -15.26 -8.38 3.93
CA THR A 432 -16.24 -7.97 4.93
C THR A 432 -15.56 -7.31 6.14
N ILE A 433 -15.96 -6.10 6.49
CA ILE A 433 -15.46 -5.34 7.66
C ILE A 433 -16.28 -5.75 8.89
N THR A 434 -15.59 -6.17 9.95
CA THR A 434 -16.19 -6.58 11.23
C THR A 434 -15.49 -5.93 12.42
N ALA A 435 -16.16 -5.90 13.57
CA ALA A 435 -15.58 -5.46 14.83
C ALA A 435 -14.29 -6.21 15.20
N GLU A 436 -14.15 -7.46 14.78
CA GLU A 436 -12.99 -8.31 15.10
C GLU A 436 -11.83 -8.12 14.12
N ASN A 437 -12.09 -8.17 12.81
CA ASN A 437 -11.03 -8.14 11.79
C ASN A 437 -10.51 -6.72 11.52
N ALA A 438 -11.36 -5.70 11.63
CA ALA A 438 -11.01 -4.31 11.39
C ALA A 438 -10.79 -3.52 12.69
N SER A 439 -11.14 -4.07 13.86
CA SER A 439 -11.06 -3.37 15.16
C SER A 439 -11.88 -2.09 15.20
N HIS A 440 -13.13 -2.22 14.76
CA HIS A 440 -14.01 -1.11 14.43
C HIS A 440 -14.85 -0.56 15.60
N ARG A 441 -14.70 -1.14 16.81
CA ARG A 441 -15.56 -0.83 17.96
C ARG A 441 -15.43 0.61 18.49
N TRP A 442 -14.29 1.25 18.24
CA TRP A 442 -13.92 2.54 18.83
C TRP A 442 -13.39 3.51 17.78
N THR A 443 -14.09 3.58 16.64
CA THR A 443 -13.71 4.41 15.50
C THR A 443 -14.81 5.39 15.11
N ALA A 444 -14.42 6.58 14.67
CA ALA A 444 -15.27 7.51 13.92
C ALA A 444 -15.13 7.16 12.44
N ASN A 445 -16.24 6.95 11.74
CA ASN A 445 -16.24 6.32 10.44
C ASN A 445 -16.92 7.15 9.38
N MET A 446 -16.44 7.05 8.15
CA MET A 446 -17.03 7.67 6.99
C MET A 446 -17.20 6.61 5.90
N ARG A 447 -18.41 6.52 5.37
CA ARG A 447 -18.67 5.77 4.14
C ARG A 447 -18.72 6.74 2.98
N ALA A 448 -18.08 6.38 1.87
CA ALA A 448 -18.12 7.18 0.65
C ALA A 448 -18.30 6.30 -0.58
N LYS A 449 -18.96 6.85 -1.58
CA LYS A 449 -19.28 6.17 -2.84
C LYS A 449 -18.78 6.98 -4.03
N TRP A 450 -18.31 6.32 -5.08
CA TRP A 450 -17.90 6.95 -6.33
C TRP A 450 -19.09 7.64 -7.00
N ASP A 451 -18.93 8.93 -7.33
CA ASP A 451 -19.88 9.71 -8.10
C ASP A 451 -19.19 10.21 -9.39
N ASP A 452 -19.70 9.76 -10.54
CA ASP A 452 -19.17 10.10 -11.87
C ASP A 452 -19.23 11.61 -12.18
N ARG A 453 -20.15 12.36 -11.56
CA ARG A 453 -20.35 13.81 -11.78
C ARG A 453 -19.42 14.64 -10.92
N ALA A 454 -19.22 14.21 -9.66
CA ALA A 454 -18.19 14.79 -8.81
C ALA A 454 -16.78 14.38 -9.27
N ASN A 455 -16.68 13.36 -10.13
CA ASN A 455 -15.46 12.72 -10.57
C ASN A 455 -14.58 12.36 -9.35
N GLY A 456 -15.18 11.63 -8.41
CA GLY A 456 -14.53 11.25 -7.16
C GLY A 456 -15.48 10.59 -6.16
N TYR A 457 -14.93 10.17 -5.02
CA TYR A 457 -15.71 9.61 -3.93
C TYR A 457 -16.38 10.73 -3.11
N VAL A 458 -17.67 10.58 -2.85
CA VAL A 458 -18.48 11.51 -2.04
C VAL A 458 -18.91 10.82 -0.76
N VAL A 459 -18.78 11.51 0.38
CA VAL A 459 -19.22 11.00 1.70
C VAL A 459 -20.73 10.82 1.67
N VAL A 460 -21.20 9.60 1.95
CA VAL A 460 -22.62 9.23 1.99
C VAL A 460 -23.16 9.03 3.40
N GLY A 461 -22.28 8.94 4.39
CA GLY A 461 -22.66 8.78 5.79
C GLY A 461 -21.47 8.83 6.73
N VAL A 462 -21.73 9.25 7.96
CA VAL A 462 -20.76 9.30 9.05
C VAL A 462 -21.33 8.47 10.19
N GLU A 463 -20.57 7.49 10.66
CA GLU A 463 -21.02 6.47 11.62
C GLU A 463 -20.09 6.48 12.84
N THR A 464 -20.67 6.29 14.03
CA THR A 464 -19.88 6.04 15.26
C THR A 464 -19.69 4.52 15.47
N GLY A 465 -18.64 4.14 16.20
CA GLY A 465 -18.15 2.77 16.36
C GLY A 465 -19.21 1.67 16.43
N ILE A 466 -19.09 0.71 15.51
CA ILE A 466 -19.95 -0.47 15.37
C ILE A 466 -19.36 -1.59 16.27
N GLY A 467 -20.08 -1.91 17.35
CA GLY A 467 -19.77 -2.96 18.33
C GLY A 467 -20.04 -4.40 17.86
N ASP A 468 -20.13 -5.34 18.82
CA ASP A 468 -20.35 -6.77 18.55
C ASP A 468 -21.75 -7.11 18.01
N GLU A 469 -22.71 -6.20 18.21
CA GLU A 469 -24.11 -6.39 17.79
C GLU A 469 -24.42 -5.77 16.42
N THR A 470 -23.47 -5.05 15.83
CA THR A 470 -23.68 -4.34 14.57
C THR A 470 -23.31 -5.22 13.37
N PRO A 471 -24.15 -5.24 12.32
CA PRO A 471 -23.93 -6.10 11.17
C PRO A 471 -22.59 -5.86 10.47
N PRO A 472 -21.95 -6.90 9.93
CA PRO A 472 -20.76 -6.76 9.10
C PRO A 472 -21.01 -5.85 7.90
N ILE A 473 -20.06 -4.95 7.60
CA ILE A 473 -20.13 -4.07 6.43
C ILE A 473 -19.47 -4.78 5.25
N THR A 474 -20.16 -4.85 4.12
CA THR A 474 -19.58 -5.31 2.85
C THR A 474 -19.66 -4.16 1.86
N LEU A 475 -18.49 -3.74 1.35
CA LEU A 475 -18.37 -2.63 0.41
C LEU A 475 -18.58 -3.11 -1.02
N ALA A 476 -19.39 -2.38 -1.77
CA ALA A 476 -19.42 -2.52 -3.22
C ALA A 476 -18.11 -2.00 -3.87
N ASN A 477 -17.89 -2.32 -5.14
CA ASN A 477 -16.66 -1.94 -5.84
C ASN A 477 -16.47 -0.42 -6.00
N ASP A 478 -17.57 0.31 -5.96
CA ASP A 478 -17.66 1.77 -6.02
C ASP A 478 -17.74 2.41 -4.63
N GLU A 479 -17.51 1.64 -3.55
CA GLU A 479 -17.56 2.14 -2.18
C GLU A 479 -16.22 2.02 -1.46
N ILE A 480 -15.99 2.99 -0.58
CA ILE A 480 -14.88 3.01 0.36
C ILE A 480 -15.39 3.33 1.77
N PHE A 481 -14.57 2.97 2.74
CA PHE A 481 -14.87 3.19 4.14
C PHE A 481 -13.62 3.66 4.87
N ILE A 482 -13.73 4.69 5.71
CA ILE A 482 -12.58 5.28 6.41
C ILE A 482 -12.88 5.23 7.89
N ALA A 483 -12.02 4.58 8.67
CA ALA A 483 -12.18 4.43 10.11
C ALA A 483 -11.05 5.14 10.86
N VAL A 484 -11.40 5.99 11.83
CA VAL A 484 -10.46 6.82 12.61
C VAL A 484 -10.55 6.43 14.09
N HIS A 485 -9.46 5.91 14.67
CA HIS A 485 -9.42 5.46 16.07
C HIS A 485 -8.69 6.46 16.97
N ASN A 486 -9.37 7.00 17.99
CA ASN A 486 -8.88 8.18 18.71
C ASN A 486 -8.88 8.11 20.26
N TRP A 487 -9.08 6.95 20.91
CA TRP A 487 -9.17 6.90 22.39
C TRP A 487 -7.88 6.43 23.10
N GLU A 488 -7.35 7.27 24.01
CA GLU A 488 -6.68 6.81 25.24
C GLU A 488 -7.49 7.29 26.46
N THR A 489 -7.71 6.38 27.39
CA THR A 489 -8.29 6.61 28.71
C THR A 489 -7.38 7.51 29.55
N ASP A 490 -7.95 8.48 30.28
CA ASP A 490 -7.33 9.28 31.37
C ASP A 490 -6.77 10.69 31.05
N VAL A 491 -7.47 11.53 30.28
CA VAL A 491 -7.30 13.00 30.38
C VAL A 491 -8.56 13.63 30.98
N PRO A 492 -8.49 14.22 32.19
CA PRO A 492 -9.63 14.95 32.77
C PRO A 492 -10.07 16.08 31.85
N ALA A 493 -11.38 16.33 31.77
CA ALA A 493 -12.01 17.38 30.93
C ALA A 493 -11.50 18.82 31.16
N SER A 494 -10.60 19.03 32.12
CA SER A 494 -9.98 20.32 32.44
C SER A 494 -8.66 20.60 31.72
N GLU A 495 -8.07 19.63 31.01
CA GLU A 495 -6.85 19.84 30.23
C GLU A 495 -7.20 19.81 28.73
N SER A 496 -7.35 20.99 28.12
CA SER A 496 -7.36 21.07 26.66
C SER A 496 -6.08 20.44 26.10
N PRO A 497 -6.16 19.60 25.05
CA PRO A 497 -4.99 18.92 24.52
C PRO A 497 -3.94 19.92 24.04
N VAL A 498 -2.69 19.66 24.40
CA VAL A 498 -1.53 20.47 24.05
C VAL A 498 -1.44 20.61 22.52
N PRO A 499 -1.35 21.84 21.97
CA PRO A 499 -1.09 22.03 20.53
C PRO A 499 0.22 21.33 20.13
N GLY A 500 0.15 20.32 19.26
CA GLY A 500 1.32 19.57 18.77
C GLY A 500 1.39 18.08 19.10
N SER A 501 0.41 17.48 19.80
CA SER A 501 0.34 16.03 19.98
C SER A 501 -0.23 15.29 18.76
N GLU A 502 0.28 14.10 18.42
CA GLU A 502 -0.13 13.26 17.28
C GLU A 502 -1.66 13.02 17.18
N GLN A 503 -2.38 13.02 18.31
CA GLN A 503 -3.84 12.87 18.38
C GLN A 503 -4.63 14.04 17.77
N ASN A 504 -4.09 15.26 17.76
CA ASN A 504 -4.75 16.42 17.16
C ASN A 504 -4.78 16.37 15.61
N TYR A 505 -4.01 15.46 14.99
CA TYR A 505 -3.87 15.39 13.53
C TYR A 505 -4.82 14.40 12.85
N LEU A 506 -5.35 13.41 13.58
CA LEU A 506 -6.25 12.38 13.06
C LEU A 506 -7.70 12.89 12.89
N ASN A 507 -8.12 13.85 13.72
CA ASN A 507 -9.51 14.32 13.81
C ASN A 507 -9.75 15.71 13.23
N SER A 508 -8.79 16.23 12.49
CA SER A 508 -8.72 17.67 12.26
C SER A 508 -9.69 18.24 11.22
N TRP A 509 -10.68 17.46 10.81
CA TRP A 509 -12.02 17.83 10.34
C TRP A 509 -12.64 16.57 9.73
N ILE A 510 -13.64 15.99 10.40
CA ILE A 510 -14.54 14.96 9.84
C ILE A 510 -15.85 15.70 9.53
N PRO A 511 -16.42 15.58 8.32
CA PRO A 511 -17.72 16.16 8.03
C PRO A 511 -18.78 15.66 9.02
N GLU A 512 -19.69 16.52 9.44
CA GLU A 512 -20.81 16.12 10.32
C GLU A 512 -21.92 15.39 9.53
N TYR A 513 -21.99 15.64 8.21
CA TYR A 513 -22.99 15.09 7.29
C TYR A 513 -22.35 14.71 5.94
N GLY A 514 -23.07 13.97 5.10
CA GLY A 514 -22.63 13.61 3.75
C GLY A 514 -22.59 14.80 2.76
N GLY A 515 -22.15 14.54 1.52
CA GLY A 515 -22.15 15.54 0.43
C GLY A 515 -20.80 16.22 0.16
N TYR A 516 -19.74 15.75 0.82
CA TYR A 516 -18.37 16.23 0.61
C TYR A 516 -17.61 15.31 -0.32
N LYS A 517 -16.97 15.88 -1.35
CA LYS A 517 -16.02 15.14 -2.20
C LYS A 517 -14.71 14.96 -1.45
N ILE A 518 -14.21 13.73 -1.47
CA ILE A 518 -12.92 13.36 -0.88
C ILE A 518 -11.80 13.61 -1.89
N ASN A 519 -10.87 14.47 -1.52
CA ASN A 519 -9.64 14.73 -2.26
C ASN A 519 -8.50 13.88 -1.68
N PHE A 520 -7.97 12.98 -2.50
CA PHE A 520 -6.92 12.03 -2.12
C PHE A 520 -5.54 12.61 -2.38
N ASN A 521 -4.80 12.93 -1.32
CA ASN A 521 -3.49 13.55 -1.42
C ASN A 521 -2.41 12.53 -1.04
N GLY A 522 -1.88 11.82 -2.04
CA GLY A 522 -0.89 10.76 -1.83
C GLY A 522 -1.51 9.42 -1.39
N VAL A 523 -2.78 9.20 -1.73
CA VAL A 523 -3.48 7.94 -1.49
C VAL A 523 -3.83 7.33 -2.85
N ASN A 524 -3.33 6.12 -3.13
CA ASN A 524 -3.73 5.35 -4.31
C ASN A 524 -4.69 4.24 -3.89
N ILE A 525 -5.97 4.45 -4.17
CA ILE A 525 -7.06 3.55 -3.77
C ILE A 525 -7.01 2.24 -4.54
N GLU A 526 -6.66 2.28 -5.84
CA GLU A 526 -6.62 1.10 -6.70
C GLU A 526 -5.60 0.07 -6.21
N ASN A 527 -4.41 0.52 -5.85
CA ASN A 527 -3.30 -0.37 -5.46
C ASN A 527 -3.13 -0.47 -3.93
N GLY A 528 -3.89 0.32 -3.16
CA GLY A 528 -3.79 0.38 -1.71
C GLY A 528 -2.45 0.91 -1.20
N ILE A 529 -1.84 1.83 -1.95
CA ILE A 529 -0.52 2.40 -1.64
C ILE A 529 -0.72 3.80 -1.04
N LEU A 530 -0.08 4.04 0.11
CA LEU A 530 0.02 5.35 0.75
C LEU A 530 1.40 5.94 0.53
N ASP A 531 1.43 7.19 0.09
CA ASP A 531 2.65 7.98 -0.02
C ASP A 531 2.99 8.64 1.34
N ILE A 532 4.20 9.17 1.49
CA ILE A 532 4.57 9.88 2.70
C ILE A 532 3.65 11.09 2.94
N GLY A 533 3.21 11.26 4.19
CA GLY A 533 2.26 12.31 4.55
C GLY A 533 0.90 12.16 3.83
N ALA A 534 0.47 10.96 3.45
CA ALA A 534 -0.82 10.75 2.80
C ALA A 534 -1.98 11.25 3.67
N TYR A 535 -2.87 12.06 3.09
CA TYR A 535 -4.06 12.54 3.78
C TYR A 535 -5.22 12.67 2.80
N ILE A 536 -6.42 12.74 3.35
CA ILE A 536 -7.61 13.16 2.63
C ILE A 536 -8.01 14.56 3.07
N SER A 537 -8.46 15.39 2.13
CA SER A 537 -9.17 16.63 2.42
C SER A 537 -10.56 16.55 1.82
N PHE A 538 -11.42 17.48 2.20
CA PHE A 538 -12.77 17.52 1.67
C PHE A 538 -13.05 18.84 0.98
N GLU A 539 -13.80 18.74 -0.10
CA GLU A 539 -14.30 19.84 -0.89
C GLU A 539 -15.82 19.76 -0.90
N GLU A 540 -16.47 20.87 -0.57
CA GLU A 540 -17.91 20.96 -0.70
C GLU A 540 -18.26 20.87 -2.18
N VAL A 541 -19.08 19.88 -2.55
CA VAL A 541 -19.55 19.78 -3.93
C VAL A 541 -20.53 20.93 -4.13
N ASP A 542 -20.17 21.82 -5.06
CA ASP A 542 -20.91 23.05 -5.35
C ASP A 542 -22.41 22.79 -5.47
N SER A 543 -23.21 23.66 -4.85
CA SER A 543 -24.68 23.58 -4.67
C SER A 543 -25.51 23.41 -5.96
N ASN A 544 -24.87 23.41 -7.14
CA ASN A 544 -25.48 23.33 -8.46
C ASN A 544 -25.29 21.98 -9.18
N VAL A 545 -24.66 20.98 -8.53
CA VAL A 545 -24.63 19.62 -9.08
C VAL A 545 -25.92 18.89 -8.71
N THR A 546 -26.90 18.93 -9.60
CA THR A 546 -28.15 18.17 -9.47
C THR A 546 -27.86 16.68 -9.48
N VAL A 547 -28.15 16.02 -8.35
CA VAL A 547 -28.09 14.58 -8.21
C VAL A 547 -29.21 13.97 -9.05
N ASP A 548 -28.87 13.28 -10.14
CA ASP A 548 -29.73 12.32 -10.87
C ASP A 548 -30.94 12.94 -11.58
N GLY A 549 -30.92 14.26 -11.79
CA GLY A 549 -32.09 15.01 -12.26
C GLY A 549 -33.09 15.32 -11.14
N ASN A 550 -32.75 15.05 -9.86
CA ASN A 550 -33.50 15.49 -8.69
C ASN A 550 -33.39 17.01 -8.52
N ILE A 551 -34.44 17.74 -8.88
CA ILE A 551 -34.46 19.21 -8.90
C ILE A 551 -34.69 19.84 -7.51
N VAL A 552 -35.12 19.05 -6.51
CA VAL A 552 -35.29 19.53 -5.12
C VAL A 552 -34.03 19.37 -4.26
N TYR A 553 -32.98 18.72 -4.77
CA TYR A 553 -31.74 18.50 -4.03
C TYR A 553 -31.15 19.80 -3.48
N LYS A 554 -30.90 19.84 -2.16
CA LYS A 554 -30.40 20.98 -1.36
C LYS A 554 -31.23 22.26 -1.50
N LYS A 555 -32.47 22.19 -1.98
CA LYS A 555 -33.37 23.35 -2.05
C LYS A 555 -33.93 23.66 -0.67
N GLY A 556 -34.16 24.94 -0.41
CA GLY A 556 -34.83 25.39 0.80
C GLY A 556 -36.29 24.98 0.80
N TYR A 557 -36.80 24.61 1.96
CA TYR A 557 -38.20 24.21 2.12
C TYR A 557 -38.77 24.65 3.45
N THR A 558 -40.09 24.50 3.58
CA THR A 558 -40.84 24.73 4.81
C THR A 558 -41.67 23.51 5.12
N THR A 559 -41.89 23.25 6.41
CA THR A 559 -42.70 22.13 6.89
C THR A 559 -43.91 22.64 7.67
N ARG A 560 -45.01 21.89 7.62
CA ARG A 560 -46.19 22.07 8.46
C ARG A 560 -46.61 20.71 9.01
N GLY A 561 -46.97 20.66 10.28
CA GLY A 561 -47.50 19.47 10.95
C GLY A 561 -46.47 18.68 11.75
N LEU A 562 -45.29 19.26 12.02
CA LEU A 562 -44.33 18.71 12.96
C LEU A 562 -44.94 18.73 14.36
N TYR A 563 -44.90 17.59 15.06
CA TYR A 563 -45.55 17.50 16.36
C TYR A 563 -44.65 18.01 17.48
N ALA A 564 -45.15 18.99 18.22
CA ALA A 564 -44.54 19.49 19.43
C ALA A 564 -45.29 18.99 20.66
N GLU A 565 -44.54 18.49 21.65
CA GLU A 565 -45.05 18.20 22.98
C GLU A 565 -44.45 19.21 23.96
N ASN A 566 -45.30 19.88 24.74
CA ASN A 566 -44.89 20.93 25.69
C ASN A 566 -44.02 22.05 25.08
N GLY A 567 -44.25 22.38 23.80
CA GLY A 567 -43.54 23.45 23.08
C GLY A 567 -42.19 23.03 22.49
N ALA A 568 -41.80 21.75 22.58
CA ALA A 568 -40.61 21.21 21.92
C ALA A 568 -41.01 20.20 20.84
N VAL A 569 -40.47 20.36 19.62
CA VAL A 569 -40.64 19.39 18.54
C VAL A 569 -39.88 18.12 18.90
N LEU A 570 -40.59 16.98 18.97
CA LEU A 570 -40.02 15.72 19.44
C LEU A 570 -39.08 15.08 18.41
N TRP A 571 -39.41 15.21 17.12
CA TRP A 571 -38.61 14.71 15.99
C TRP A 571 -38.44 15.84 14.97
N PRO A 572 -37.56 16.81 15.29
CA PRO A 572 -37.35 17.96 14.44
C PRO A 572 -36.64 17.55 13.16
N ASP A 573 -36.91 18.29 12.10
CA ASP A 573 -36.02 18.34 10.94
C ASP A 573 -34.77 19.15 11.34
N GLU A 574 -33.59 18.52 11.26
CA GLU A 574 -32.34 19.11 11.74
C GLU A 574 -31.98 20.36 10.95
N ASN A 575 -32.36 21.53 11.48
CA ASN A 575 -32.09 22.85 10.91
C ASN A 575 -32.72 23.11 9.52
N GLY A 576 -33.74 22.35 9.10
CA GLY A 576 -34.44 22.65 7.85
C GLY A 576 -33.72 22.13 6.60
N VAL A 577 -32.84 21.13 6.73
CA VAL A 577 -32.00 20.63 5.62
C VAL A 577 -32.11 19.14 5.39
N THR A 578 -32.70 18.37 6.30
CA THR A 578 -32.66 16.90 6.24
C THR A 578 -33.51 16.32 5.11
N LEU A 579 -34.64 16.93 4.76
CA LEU A 579 -35.61 16.37 3.83
C LEU A 579 -35.32 16.60 2.34
N THR A 580 -34.26 17.35 2.00
CA THR A 580 -33.83 17.59 0.60
C THR A 580 -32.35 17.28 0.38
N ASN A 581 -31.70 16.58 1.32
CA ASN A 581 -30.24 16.39 1.30
C ASN A 581 -29.78 15.16 0.49
N GLY A 582 -30.72 14.39 -0.08
CA GLY A 582 -30.47 13.18 -0.87
C GLY A 582 -30.03 11.97 -0.04
N PHE A 583 -30.34 11.92 1.26
CA PHE A 583 -29.94 10.85 2.17
C PHE A 583 -31.14 10.09 2.74
N LEU A 584 -31.07 8.76 2.67
CA LEU A 584 -32.06 7.87 3.26
C LEU A 584 -31.48 7.18 4.50
N PRO A 585 -32.23 7.12 5.62
CA PRO A 585 -31.88 6.31 6.78
C PRO A 585 -31.62 4.85 6.41
N LEU A 586 -30.61 4.25 7.03
CA LEU A 586 -30.27 2.84 6.79
C LEU A 586 -31.44 1.92 7.15
N ASN A 587 -31.50 0.74 6.53
CA ASN A 587 -32.51 -0.28 6.88
C ASN A 587 -32.43 -0.75 8.34
N THR A 588 -31.30 -0.52 9.01
CA THR A 588 -31.04 -0.82 10.43
C THR A 588 -31.28 0.34 11.36
N ALA A 589 -31.57 1.55 10.86
CA ALA A 589 -31.83 2.73 11.67
C ALA A 589 -33.02 2.49 12.62
N GLY A 590 -33.07 3.27 13.70
CA GLY A 590 -34.24 3.39 14.57
C GLY A 590 -35.16 4.53 14.11
N PHE A 591 -36.32 4.67 14.74
CA PHE A 591 -37.20 5.83 14.49
C PHE A 591 -36.68 7.12 15.14
N ASP A 592 -35.65 7.02 15.98
CA ASP A 592 -34.92 8.12 16.61
C ASP A 592 -33.74 8.63 15.77
N ASP A 593 -33.56 8.07 14.57
CA ASP A 593 -32.54 8.53 13.64
C ASP A 593 -32.82 9.98 13.20
N PRO A 594 -31.82 10.88 13.27
CA PRO A 594 -31.97 12.29 12.89
C PRO A 594 -32.33 12.51 11.42
N GLY A 595 -32.16 11.49 10.57
CA GLY A 595 -32.59 11.47 9.19
C GLY A 595 -34.11 11.44 8.99
N PHE A 596 -34.91 11.41 10.07
CA PHE A 596 -36.37 11.47 9.99
C PHE A 596 -36.96 12.73 10.61
N ALA A 597 -37.95 13.31 9.92
CA ALA A 597 -38.85 14.31 10.47
C ALA A 597 -40.21 13.68 10.81
N GLY A 598 -40.71 13.94 12.03
CA GLY A 598 -41.94 13.33 12.55
C GLY A 598 -43.16 14.24 12.50
N PHE A 599 -44.20 13.77 11.80
CA PHE A 599 -45.49 14.47 11.63
C PHE A 599 -46.63 13.71 12.31
N ASN A 600 -47.61 14.46 12.84
CA ASN A 600 -48.75 13.86 13.54
C ASN A 600 -50.06 14.65 13.36
N ALA A 601 -51.18 13.92 13.37
CA ALA A 601 -52.54 14.48 13.28
C ALA A 601 -52.88 15.47 14.40
N ASN A 602 -52.20 15.38 15.54
CA ASN A 602 -52.44 16.22 16.71
C ASN A 602 -51.66 17.55 16.70
N SER A 603 -50.84 17.82 15.69
CA SER A 603 -50.19 19.13 15.54
C SER A 603 -51.22 20.20 15.18
N GLU A 604 -51.03 21.43 15.69
CA GLU A 604 -51.97 22.55 15.43
C GLU A 604 -52.16 22.81 13.93
N GLU A 605 -51.08 22.70 13.18
CA GLU A 605 -51.05 22.95 11.73
C GLU A 605 -51.78 21.86 10.95
N TYR A 606 -51.65 20.59 11.37
CA TYR A 606 -52.40 19.49 10.77
C TYR A 606 -53.89 19.61 11.09
N ILE A 607 -54.27 20.00 12.31
CA ILE A 607 -55.69 20.17 12.68
C ILE A 607 -56.39 21.24 11.82
N ALA A 608 -55.66 22.27 11.39
CA ALA A 608 -56.21 23.37 10.59
C ALA A 608 -56.59 22.96 9.16
N ASP A 609 -55.83 22.05 8.55
CA ASP A 609 -55.85 21.76 7.10
C ASP A 609 -56.14 20.28 6.80
N GLY A 610 -55.95 19.40 7.79
CA GLY A 610 -56.12 17.95 7.67
C GLY A 610 -54.92 17.23 7.04
N PHE A 611 -53.80 17.92 6.86
CA PHE A 611 -52.58 17.42 6.22
C PHE A 611 -51.31 17.94 6.91
N ALA A 612 -50.25 17.12 6.90
CA ALA A 612 -48.88 17.60 7.06
C ALA A 612 -48.32 17.95 5.68
N SER A 613 -47.40 18.91 5.59
CA SER A 613 -46.85 19.29 4.29
C SER A 613 -45.37 19.65 4.32
N ILE A 614 -44.69 19.36 3.22
CA ILE A 614 -43.33 19.83 2.91
C ILE A 614 -43.43 20.66 1.63
N THR A 615 -42.99 21.92 1.66
CA THR A 615 -43.02 22.83 0.50
C THR A 615 -41.62 23.30 0.14
N VAL A 616 -41.16 22.96 -1.06
CA VAL A 616 -39.81 23.25 -1.58
C VAL A 616 -39.84 24.41 -2.57
N ASP A 617 -38.91 25.37 -2.44
CA ASP A 617 -38.66 26.43 -3.44
C ASP A 617 -37.48 26.02 -4.34
N LEU A 618 -37.75 25.78 -5.63
CA LEU A 618 -36.75 25.36 -6.60
C LEU A 618 -35.80 26.49 -7.03
N GLY A 619 -36.15 27.76 -6.74
CA GLY A 619 -35.38 28.94 -7.13
C GLY A 619 -35.56 29.39 -8.58
N GLY A 620 -36.30 28.62 -9.39
CA GLY A 620 -36.60 28.87 -10.81
C GLY A 620 -37.75 27.97 -11.27
N ASN A 621 -38.23 28.15 -12.50
CA ASN A 621 -39.29 27.32 -13.07
C ASN A 621 -38.72 26.03 -13.68
N PHE A 622 -39.42 24.92 -13.47
CA PHE A 622 -39.02 23.60 -13.96
C PHE A 622 -40.19 22.90 -14.66
N GLU A 623 -39.88 22.11 -15.68
CA GLU A 623 -40.71 21.04 -16.20
C GLU A 623 -40.49 19.78 -15.37
N ILE A 624 -41.55 19.24 -14.76
CA ILE A 624 -41.51 18.19 -13.75
C ILE A 624 -42.29 16.98 -14.27
N ASN A 625 -41.64 15.81 -14.31
CA ASN A 625 -42.22 14.57 -14.81
C ASN A 625 -42.42 13.50 -13.72
N ARG A 626 -41.75 13.63 -12.58
CA ARG A 626 -41.85 12.69 -11.47
C ARG A 626 -41.64 13.36 -10.13
N MET A 627 -42.40 12.95 -9.13
CA MET A 627 -42.24 13.40 -7.74
C MET A 627 -42.30 12.21 -6.78
N MET A 628 -41.58 12.31 -5.67
CA MET A 628 -41.45 11.21 -4.72
C MET A 628 -41.28 11.70 -3.28
N ALA A 629 -41.79 10.93 -2.32
CA ALA A 629 -41.51 11.12 -0.89
C ALA A 629 -41.15 9.77 -0.25
N HIS A 630 -40.14 9.76 0.61
CA HIS A 630 -39.69 8.57 1.33
C HIS A 630 -40.28 8.56 2.74
N VAL A 631 -41.12 7.57 3.01
CA VAL A 631 -41.88 7.45 4.28
C VAL A 631 -41.48 6.20 5.06
N ALA A 632 -41.45 6.29 6.39
CA ALA A 632 -41.14 5.14 7.23
C ALA A 632 -42.32 4.19 7.38
N THR A 633 -42.07 2.87 7.27
CA THR A 633 -43.11 1.82 7.35
C THR A 633 -42.76 0.69 8.34
N LYS A 634 -41.48 0.54 8.71
CA LYS A 634 -40.98 -0.54 9.58
C LYS A 634 -41.52 -0.52 11.02
N TYR A 635 -41.83 0.66 11.56
CA TYR A 635 -42.09 0.83 13.00
C TYR A 635 -43.57 0.83 13.38
N ASN A 636 -44.43 0.31 12.50
CA ASN A 636 -45.89 0.36 12.64
C ASN A 636 -46.41 -0.35 13.90
N SER A 637 -45.86 -1.52 14.23
CA SER A 637 -46.29 -2.33 15.38
C SER A 637 -45.61 -1.95 16.71
N SER A 638 -44.47 -1.25 16.66
CA SER A 638 -43.66 -0.92 17.85
C SER A 638 -43.77 0.54 18.28
N ALA A 639 -43.93 1.48 17.35
CA ALA A 639 -43.92 2.92 17.61
C ALA A 639 -45.16 3.65 17.07
N GLY A 640 -46.09 2.95 16.42
CA GLY A 640 -47.30 3.55 15.85
C GLY A 640 -47.03 4.46 14.64
N ILE A 641 -45.94 4.19 13.91
CA ILE A 641 -45.52 4.91 12.70
C ILE A 641 -45.95 4.11 11.48
N TYR A 642 -46.85 4.67 10.67
CA TYR A 642 -47.43 3.99 9.51
C TYR A 642 -47.24 4.81 8.26
N ALA A 643 -47.26 4.16 7.08
CA ALA A 643 -47.40 4.87 5.82
C ALA A 643 -48.63 5.84 5.86
N PRO A 644 -48.53 7.02 5.25
CA PRO A 644 -49.66 7.94 5.15
C PRO A 644 -50.81 7.30 4.36
N SER A 645 -52.06 7.64 4.68
CA SER A 645 -53.23 7.13 3.95
C SER A 645 -53.33 7.66 2.52
N VAL A 646 -52.74 8.83 2.24
CA VAL A 646 -52.55 9.37 0.89
C VAL A 646 -51.40 10.38 0.93
N VAL A 647 -50.65 10.46 -0.17
CA VAL A 647 -49.70 11.53 -0.47
C VAL A 647 -50.20 12.29 -1.69
N GLU A 648 -50.43 13.60 -1.56
CA GLU A 648 -50.79 14.48 -2.66
C GLU A 648 -49.60 15.33 -3.07
N PHE A 649 -49.46 15.58 -4.37
CA PHE A 649 -48.37 16.33 -4.96
C PHE A 649 -48.93 17.55 -5.69
N TYR A 650 -48.40 18.73 -5.37
CA TYR A 650 -48.81 20.01 -5.94
C TYR A 650 -47.62 20.79 -6.47
N VAL A 651 -47.86 21.63 -7.47
CA VAL A 651 -46.89 22.59 -8.01
C VAL A 651 -47.46 24.01 -7.99
N SER A 652 -46.61 25.02 -7.91
CA SER A 652 -47.01 26.42 -7.97
C SER A 652 -45.94 27.27 -8.66
N ALA A 653 -46.37 28.30 -9.40
CA ALA A 653 -45.46 29.28 -10.00
C ALA A 653 -45.09 30.41 -9.02
N ASP A 654 -45.99 30.75 -8.09
CA ASP A 654 -45.90 31.95 -7.25
C ASP A 654 -45.96 31.70 -5.74
N GLY A 655 -46.18 30.45 -5.32
CA GLY A 655 -46.31 30.03 -3.93
C GLY A 655 -47.68 30.34 -3.31
N SER A 656 -48.61 30.91 -4.07
CA SER A 656 -49.96 31.29 -3.63
C SER A 656 -51.03 30.43 -4.31
N TYR A 657 -50.90 30.17 -5.61
CA TYR A 657 -51.81 29.32 -6.38
C TYR A 657 -51.20 27.95 -6.62
N TRP A 658 -51.89 26.91 -6.16
CA TRP A 658 -51.39 25.53 -6.17
C TRP A 658 -52.20 24.66 -7.14
N HIS A 659 -51.50 24.00 -8.05
CA HIS A 659 -52.06 23.05 -9.01
C HIS A 659 -51.76 21.61 -8.56
N LYS A 660 -52.80 20.77 -8.43
CA LYS A 660 -52.63 19.35 -8.03
C LYS A 660 -52.10 18.54 -9.21
N ALA A 661 -50.86 18.06 -9.10
CA ALA A 661 -50.22 17.22 -10.09
C ALA A 661 -50.70 15.75 -10.00
N GLY A 662 -51.06 15.28 -8.79
CA GLY A 662 -51.61 13.95 -8.59
C GLY A 662 -51.62 13.52 -7.14
N GLU A 663 -52.06 12.28 -6.89
CA GLU A 663 -52.05 11.66 -5.57
C GLU A 663 -51.70 10.17 -5.65
N VAL A 664 -51.12 9.63 -4.58
CA VAL A 664 -50.72 8.23 -4.49
C VAL A 664 -51.11 7.70 -3.11
N THR A 665 -51.74 6.52 -3.09
CA THR A 665 -51.99 5.76 -1.85
C THR A 665 -50.87 4.75 -1.66
N PRO A 666 -49.98 4.93 -0.66
CA PRO A 666 -48.87 4.01 -0.44
C PRO A 666 -49.33 2.70 0.20
N VAL A 667 -48.56 1.63 -0.04
CA VAL A 667 -48.77 0.32 0.59
C VAL A 667 -47.88 0.23 1.84
N ASP A 668 -48.46 0.03 3.02
CA ASP A 668 -47.66 -0.10 4.24
C ASP A 668 -46.91 -1.46 4.26
N ASP A 669 -45.57 -1.42 4.13
CA ASP A 669 -44.69 -2.60 4.15
C ASP A 669 -43.71 -2.53 5.33
N ALA A 670 -43.98 -3.32 6.37
CA ALA A 670 -43.16 -3.35 7.58
C ALA A 670 -41.75 -3.97 7.39
N SER A 671 -41.43 -4.51 6.21
CA SER A 671 -40.13 -5.14 5.94
C SER A 671 -39.01 -4.18 5.56
N VAL A 672 -39.34 -2.92 5.23
CA VAL A 672 -38.39 -1.88 4.79
C VAL A 672 -38.42 -0.68 5.74
N SER A 673 -37.26 -0.06 6.01
CA SER A 673 -37.17 1.12 6.90
C SER A 673 -37.89 2.32 6.30
N THR A 674 -37.60 2.60 5.03
CA THR A 674 -38.21 3.67 4.23
C THR A 674 -38.76 3.10 2.93
N MET A 675 -39.93 3.56 2.51
CA MET A 675 -40.53 3.22 1.23
C MET A 675 -40.75 4.48 0.37
N PRO A 676 -40.37 4.46 -0.92
CA PRO A 676 -40.68 5.55 -1.83
C PRO A 676 -42.18 5.56 -2.20
N VAL A 677 -42.80 6.72 -2.10
CA VAL A 677 -44.14 6.99 -2.63
C VAL A 677 -43.99 7.85 -3.88
N THR A 678 -44.11 7.24 -5.05
CA THR A 678 -43.75 7.87 -6.33
C THR A 678 -44.99 8.20 -7.16
N LEU A 679 -45.07 9.45 -7.62
CA LEU A 679 -45.99 9.91 -8.66
C LEU A 679 -45.21 10.05 -9.97
N GLU A 680 -45.52 9.19 -10.94
CA GLU A 680 -45.06 9.29 -12.33
C GLU A 680 -46.12 10.02 -13.17
N LEU A 681 -45.73 11.05 -13.92
CA LEU A 681 -46.65 11.83 -14.73
C LEU A 681 -46.54 11.43 -16.20
N SER A 682 -47.69 11.13 -16.83
CA SER A 682 -47.73 10.87 -18.27
C SER A 682 -47.53 12.12 -19.12
N GLU A 683 -47.82 13.28 -18.56
CA GLU A 683 -47.60 14.61 -19.15
C GLU A 683 -46.94 15.49 -18.08
N PRO A 684 -45.86 16.23 -18.40
CA PRO A 684 -45.15 17.01 -17.40
C PRO A 684 -45.98 18.18 -16.89
N VAL A 685 -45.77 18.55 -15.62
CA VAL A 685 -46.30 19.77 -15.01
C VAL A 685 -45.18 20.79 -14.86
N TYR A 686 -45.50 22.06 -14.68
CA TYR A 686 -44.49 23.12 -14.61
C TYR A 686 -44.58 23.84 -13.27
N GLY A 687 -43.49 24.37 -12.72
CA GLY A 687 -43.60 25.17 -11.50
C GLY A 687 -42.28 25.54 -10.87
N LYS A 688 -42.34 26.51 -9.95
CA LYS A 688 -41.23 26.95 -9.10
C LYS A 688 -41.26 26.32 -7.71
N TYR A 689 -42.45 26.06 -7.20
CA TYR A 689 -42.65 25.46 -5.89
C TYR A 689 -43.27 24.07 -6.05
N ILE A 690 -42.84 23.14 -5.19
CA ILE A 690 -43.44 21.80 -5.08
C ILE A 690 -43.93 21.62 -3.65
N GLN A 691 -45.14 21.08 -3.49
CA GLN A 691 -45.68 20.73 -2.17
C GLN A 691 -46.10 19.26 -2.12
N TYR A 692 -45.62 18.58 -1.08
CA TYR A 692 -45.95 17.20 -0.73
C TYR A 692 -46.88 17.25 0.48
N ARG A 693 -48.12 16.76 0.35
CA ARG A 693 -49.10 16.72 1.45
C ARG A 693 -49.35 15.28 1.89
N PHE A 694 -49.30 15.04 3.20
CA PHE A 694 -49.43 13.72 3.79
C PHE A 694 -50.65 13.66 4.70
N LYS A 695 -51.52 12.68 4.46
CA LYS A 695 -52.68 12.41 5.31
C LYS A 695 -52.43 11.18 6.19
N THR A 696 -52.82 11.23 7.44
CA THR A 696 -52.73 10.13 8.41
C THR A 696 -54.10 9.70 8.93
N ASN A 697 -54.21 8.46 9.38
CA ASN A 697 -55.36 7.92 10.12
C ASN A 697 -55.13 8.00 11.65
N ASN A 698 -54.62 9.14 12.14
CA ASN A 698 -54.19 9.36 13.53
C ASN A 698 -52.93 8.58 13.97
N SER A 699 -52.13 8.12 13.01
CA SER A 699 -50.79 7.55 13.21
C SER A 699 -49.68 8.60 13.03
N TRP A 700 -48.48 8.27 13.50
CA TRP A 700 -47.27 9.02 13.15
C TRP A 700 -46.89 8.79 11.70
N ILE A 701 -46.46 9.85 11.01
CA ILE A 701 -45.81 9.78 9.69
C ILE A 701 -44.39 10.27 9.87
N PHE A 702 -43.42 9.47 9.43
CA PHE A 702 -42.01 9.86 9.42
C PHE A 702 -41.57 9.96 7.97
N VAL A 703 -41.05 11.12 7.59
CA VAL A 703 -40.52 11.39 6.25
C VAL A 703 -39.01 11.56 6.37
N SER A 704 -38.26 10.92 5.47
CA SER A 704 -36.80 11.06 5.44
C SER A 704 -36.31 11.94 4.30
N GLU A 705 -37.01 11.95 3.16
CA GLU A 705 -36.55 12.65 1.96
C GLU A 705 -37.74 12.95 1.03
N VAL A 706 -37.69 14.07 0.32
CA VAL A 706 -38.55 14.35 -0.84
C VAL A 706 -37.72 14.59 -2.09
N GLU A 707 -38.21 14.11 -3.22
CA GLU A 707 -37.52 14.19 -4.51
C GLU A 707 -38.47 14.62 -5.62
N ALA A 708 -37.94 15.28 -6.67
CA ALA A 708 -38.67 15.59 -7.89
C ALA A 708 -37.73 15.59 -9.08
N TYR A 709 -38.18 15.16 -10.25
CA TYR A 709 -37.34 15.01 -11.43
C TYR A 709 -37.88 15.81 -12.60
N GLY A 710 -36.97 16.47 -13.31
CA GLY A 710 -37.35 17.47 -14.29
C GLY A 710 -36.18 18.22 -14.92
N THR A 711 -36.50 19.20 -15.75
CA THR A 711 -35.53 20.10 -16.38
C THR A 711 -35.94 21.56 -16.20
N GLU A 712 -34.97 22.46 -16.07
CA GLU A 712 -35.24 23.89 -16.00
C GLU A 712 -36.01 24.36 -17.24
N SER A 713 -36.96 25.26 -17.02
CA SER A 713 -37.85 25.77 -18.07
C SER A 713 -38.14 27.25 -17.83
N ASP A 714 -38.00 28.06 -18.89
CA ASP A 714 -38.45 29.44 -18.88
C ASP A 714 -39.97 29.56 -19.07
N TYR A 715 -40.67 28.43 -19.26
CA TYR A 715 -42.11 28.39 -19.40
C TYR A 715 -42.79 28.65 -18.06
N ASP A 716 -43.45 29.79 -17.95
CA ASP A 716 -44.41 30.07 -16.89
C ASP A 716 -45.76 29.45 -17.30
N PRO A 717 -46.26 28.42 -16.59
CA PRO A 717 -47.55 27.81 -16.92
C PRO A 717 -48.72 28.79 -16.69
N GLY A 718 -48.49 29.91 -16.00
CA GLY A 718 -49.52 30.92 -15.76
C GLY A 718 -50.66 30.38 -14.90
N TYR A 719 -50.33 29.54 -13.90
CA TYR A 719 -51.26 29.12 -12.84
C TYR A 719 -51.72 30.36 -12.05
N GLY A 720 -52.64 31.12 -12.63
CA GLY A 720 -53.25 32.31 -12.06
C GLY A 720 -54.71 32.05 -11.69
N GLU A 721 -55.46 33.12 -11.42
CA GLU A 721 -56.88 33.07 -11.01
C GLU A 721 -57.79 32.19 -11.88
N THR A 722 -57.40 31.85 -13.11
CA THR A 722 -58.18 31.02 -14.04
C THR A 722 -58.14 29.52 -13.77
N ASP A 723 -57.17 29.01 -12.98
CA ASP A 723 -57.14 27.60 -12.53
C ASP A 723 -57.86 27.39 -11.19
N ILE A 724 -58.47 28.45 -10.66
CA ILE A 724 -59.31 28.38 -9.49
C ILE A 724 -60.68 27.85 -9.92
N GLN A 725 -61.02 26.62 -9.51
CA GLN A 725 -62.41 26.18 -9.57
C GLN A 725 -63.21 27.04 -8.56
N LYS A 726 -63.92 28.07 -9.04
CA LYS A 726 -64.81 28.87 -8.19
C LYS A 726 -65.70 27.92 -7.39
N GLY A 727 -65.82 28.17 -6.09
CA GLY A 727 -66.61 27.30 -5.21
C GLY A 727 -65.90 26.05 -4.69
N ASP A 728 -64.68 25.74 -5.10
CA ASP A 728 -63.80 24.76 -4.44
C ASP A 728 -62.98 25.49 -3.37
N ILE A 729 -63.56 25.57 -2.17
CA ILE A 729 -63.08 26.42 -1.07
C ILE A 729 -61.92 25.74 -0.33
N ASP A 730 -61.87 24.41 -0.32
CA ASP A 730 -60.79 23.63 0.29
C ASP A 730 -59.74 23.14 -0.71
N GLY A 731 -59.90 23.45 -2.01
CA GLY A 731 -58.92 23.17 -3.05
C GLY A 731 -58.79 21.67 -3.37
N ASN A 732 -59.84 20.89 -3.10
CA ASN A 732 -59.86 19.44 -3.31
C ASN A 732 -60.24 19.03 -4.76
N GLY A 733 -60.58 20.00 -5.61
CA GLY A 733 -60.99 19.82 -7.01
C GLY A 733 -62.45 19.40 -7.20
N SER A 734 -63.29 19.53 -6.17
CA SER A 734 -64.70 19.08 -6.17
C SER A 734 -65.59 19.94 -5.28
N ILE A 735 -66.49 20.69 -5.91
CA ILE A 735 -67.47 21.54 -5.21
C ILE A 735 -68.53 20.68 -4.49
N ASN A 736 -68.47 20.65 -3.16
CA ASN A 736 -69.32 19.81 -2.34
C ASN A 736 -69.85 20.52 -1.07
N SER A 737 -70.46 19.75 -0.16
CA SER A 737 -71.06 20.31 1.06
C SER A 737 -70.05 20.94 2.02
N MET A 738 -68.79 20.51 1.95
CA MET A 738 -67.71 21.05 2.77
C MET A 738 -67.39 22.49 2.35
N ASP A 739 -67.27 22.73 1.05
CA ASP A 739 -67.05 24.06 0.47
C ASP A 739 -68.16 25.03 0.86
N TYR A 740 -69.41 24.56 0.78
CA TYR A 740 -70.57 25.33 1.20
C TYR A 740 -70.52 25.73 2.68
N VAL A 741 -70.07 24.83 3.57
CA VAL A 741 -69.93 25.11 5.00
C VAL A 741 -68.74 26.04 5.26
N MET A 742 -67.64 25.89 4.53
CA MET A 742 -66.45 26.73 4.66
C MET A 742 -66.71 28.16 4.18
N LEU A 743 -67.38 28.34 3.04
CA LEU A 743 -67.79 29.67 2.57
C LEU A 743 -68.76 30.35 3.56
N ARG A 744 -69.65 29.58 4.19
CA ARG A 744 -70.51 30.10 5.28
C ARG A 744 -69.68 30.60 6.45
N ARG A 745 -68.66 29.86 6.87
CA ARG A 745 -67.80 30.23 8.00
C ARG A 745 -66.93 31.44 7.65
N ALA A 746 -66.47 31.54 6.40
CA ALA A 746 -65.73 32.68 5.88
C ALA A 746 -66.58 33.96 5.90
N PHE A 747 -67.83 33.89 5.42
CA PHE A 747 -68.78 34.99 5.47
C PHE A 747 -69.01 35.53 6.90
N PHE A 748 -69.01 34.66 7.92
CA PHE A 748 -69.17 35.09 9.32
C PHE A 748 -67.85 35.54 9.98
N GLY A 749 -66.73 35.57 9.25
CA GLY A 749 -65.41 35.95 9.76
C GLY A 749 -64.82 34.94 10.76
N ILE A 750 -65.32 33.70 10.74
CA ILE A 750 -64.90 32.62 11.65
C ILE A 750 -63.85 31.72 10.96
N PHE A 751 -63.59 31.94 9.67
CA PHE A 751 -62.66 31.18 8.84
C PHE A 751 -62.02 32.13 7.81
N GLY A 752 -60.71 32.06 7.62
CA GLY A 752 -60.01 32.80 6.56
C GLY A 752 -59.91 31.94 5.31
N LEU A 753 -60.21 32.50 4.14
CA LEU A 753 -60.00 31.80 2.88
C LEU A 753 -58.54 31.92 2.43
N SER A 754 -58.05 30.88 1.74
CA SER A 754 -56.73 30.87 1.08
C SER A 754 -56.67 31.88 -0.07
N SER A 755 -57.80 32.15 -0.73
CA SER A 755 -57.98 33.21 -1.71
C SER A 755 -59.41 33.76 -1.63
N GLU A 756 -59.60 35.07 -1.78
CA GLU A 756 -60.96 35.61 -1.86
C GLU A 756 -61.66 35.23 -3.18
N ALA A 757 -60.88 34.88 -4.22
CA ALA A 757 -61.37 34.52 -5.55
C ALA A 757 -62.09 33.16 -5.61
N VAL A 758 -61.74 32.19 -4.74
CA VAL A 758 -62.50 30.92 -4.63
C VAL A 758 -63.91 31.14 -4.06
N GLY A 759 -64.05 32.16 -3.20
CA GLY A 759 -65.27 32.48 -2.47
C GLY A 759 -66.15 33.55 -3.14
N ASP A 760 -65.62 34.32 -4.10
CA ASP A 760 -66.35 35.30 -4.90
C ASP A 760 -66.98 34.63 -6.13
N ILE A 761 -68.09 33.94 -5.88
CA ILE A 761 -68.80 33.12 -6.85
C ILE A 761 -69.43 34.00 -7.95
N ASP A 762 -69.91 35.19 -7.59
CA ASP A 762 -70.56 36.10 -8.54
C ASP A 762 -69.58 37.08 -9.25
N GLY A 763 -68.33 37.15 -8.78
CA GLY A 763 -67.26 37.93 -9.41
C GLY A 763 -67.35 39.43 -9.13
N ASN A 764 -68.01 39.84 -8.05
CA ASN A 764 -68.21 41.24 -7.70
C ASN A 764 -67.03 41.85 -6.91
N GLY A 765 -66.01 41.05 -6.57
CA GLY A 765 -64.84 41.44 -5.79
C GLY A 765 -65.08 41.50 -4.28
N SER A 766 -66.14 40.86 -3.75
CA SER A 766 -66.49 40.88 -2.32
C SER A 766 -67.32 39.66 -1.91
N ILE A 767 -66.76 38.83 -1.03
CA ILE A 767 -67.46 37.64 -0.49
C ILE A 767 -68.62 38.06 0.42
N ASN A 768 -69.84 37.75 -0.01
CA ASN A 768 -71.03 38.12 0.73
C ASN A 768 -72.14 37.05 0.64
N SER A 769 -73.34 37.39 1.13
CA SER A 769 -74.47 36.46 1.14
C SER A 769 -74.87 35.96 -0.25
N MET A 770 -74.55 36.71 -1.31
CA MET A 770 -74.85 36.34 -2.69
C MET A 770 -73.98 35.15 -3.13
N ASP A 771 -72.69 35.18 -2.80
CA ASP A 771 -71.75 34.10 -3.09
C ASP A 771 -72.13 32.81 -2.37
N TYR A 772 -72.50 32.92 -1.10
CA TYR A 772 -73.01 31.80 -0.32
C TYR A 772 -74.26 31.16 -0.95
N VAL A 773 -75.20 31.98 -1.43
CA VAL A 773 -76.41 31.49 -2.10
C VAL A 773 -76.09 30.90 -3.47
N MET A 774 -75.13 31.46 -4.20
CA MET A 774 -74.69 30.91 -5.48
C MET A 774 -73.99 29.57 -5.31
N LEU A 775 -73.08 29.43 -4.35
CA LEU A 775 -72.43 28.15 -4.06
C LEU A 775 -73.45 27.08 -3.65
N ARG A 776 -74.48 27.47 -2.88
CA ARG A 776 -75.62 26.58 -2.59
C ARG A 776 -76.30 26.07 -3.85
N ARG A 777 -76.49 26.93 -4.85
CA ARG A 777 -77.14 26.57 -6.11
C ARG A 777 -76.28 25.63 -6.95
N VAL A 778 -74.96 25.82 -6.94
CA VAL A 778 -73.99 24.94 -7.58
C VAL A 778 -74.02 23.56 -6.95
N PHE A 779 -73.98 23.49 -5.61
CA PHE A 779 -74.10 22.25 -4.86
C PHE A 779 -75.39 21.46 -5.17
N PHE A 780 -76.53 22.14 -5.34
CA PHE A 780 -77.79 21.49 -5.70
C PHE A 780 -77.95 21.23 -7.22
N GLY A 781 -76.93 21.50 -8.04
CA GLY A 781 -76.95 21.27 -9.48
C GLY A 781 -77.94 22.15 -10.25
N ILE A 782 -78.38 23.25 -9.65
CA ILE A 782 -79.34 24.21 -10.25
C ILE A 782 -78.64 25.44 -10.86
N TYR A 783 -77.30 25.46 -10.80
CA TYR A 783 -76.43 26.48 -11.40
C TYR A 783 -75.07 25.84 -11.71
N SER A 784 -74.42 26.25 -12.80
CA SER A 784 -73.08 25.80 -13.20
C SER A 784 -72.13 27.00 -13.19
N LEU A 785 -70.91 26.79 -12.70
CA LEU A 785 -69.86 27.82 -12.67
C LEU A 785 -69.02 27.83 -13.93
#